data_AF-A0A535V0J1-F1
#
_entry.id   AF-A0A535V0J1-F1
#
_cell.length_a   1.000
_cell.length_b   1.000
_cell.length_c   1.000
_cell.angle_alpha   90.00
_cell.angle_beta   90.00
_cell.angle_gamma   90.00
#
_symmetry.space_group_name_H-M   'P 1'
#
loop_
_entity.id
_entity.type
_entity.pdbx_description
1 polymer ?
#
loop_
_entity_poly.entity_id
_entity_poly.type
_entity_poly.pdbx_seq_one_letter_code
_entity_poly.pdbx_strand_id
1 'polypeptide(L)'
;MIANARILLPFSGRTNWDHVLREYAAIPDQWRCYTVRAEDLDQQFVLCPNPQNFQERLDLYDRTLKDPLPPLRRSTKPVIPGSFAFDAYLPLAKEGAQIDITQDIADLAQLPIPWFTTLARSRGPFKICYAEFLEAAQELDDREAKIFSKKSGKTWVELAKDLIAYRTLQPDGSLSGSNQYPLELHGQANVVGSVGSGKTTLAKFILTRAIVHPELDQRITLVVADVMTAMDLADYFNQLFCQPGDSPVAVPLLGRSTRDKHLKSLYNSKSFHEDHRALRWLNTACPLQALTTSLSQPVIPGKEPCDSLYEAKYSNQPEKRKYFFCPFFAVCPGKQLYRDLSMARIWITTPGSLSHSTIPAQLDQQGIPIYKVVYDQSDLVIFDEVDLVQNWFDNQFAAETKLTNGKNALLDVEDVETARAWIAARTQKAPSQRWVNSERHTLSAISNILSNLTDRERGDLLRHWIRRNFFTALNLSYKLCWRFLGLPVDNDILEGTQALNLPQNKTKQLNKLLSLFDQLHDQDALIMLPPPQKPFQDPIYRLALVIRDILAGGDGTHNQAVHQACKDWIMEFVPGIKNTLIKLAQPPSSPQKGDFIPQDTLDTLAIRLEFTLSVVLLDRNIRIVFYEWYNKPDTVITELNEFSLERSPGSLLDILPLPPTGRRFGTYYAQNLPIGQDIQASQKNPEANTLSVFAYPNIGRVFVTRFHELFRDIEEKDGPNTLLLSGTSWLPHSSRWHIHVPLHGILDPSSTTQNAIALSTFAYLPQAGKDGNPIRISGPSEKLEPVQQLIEMLHPLLQKELTSLQNLGQTDPTYWEDRERILLLLNSYEQCEWAFDRLRDVWVGNKSLLLPLKRPDEEDTYGIFRSDIEDFASTGKKILIAPMQAIGRGYNILNPNGKAAFGAIYFLTRPMPAPADTQVLAAEMNRLTLEWFKDTSLPVWKRPVLYEKFCDVRRDATEHWRKAERRRFYRQLDHNKLQTQYSERYDLSATTAGYIIQACGRLLRGGVPFHAYFIDAAWAPLYARQPLGFKETPQTSLLAGMMEILSLYVQDPIGEALFGAIVQALSNIQDFTPEY
;
A
#
# COMPACT_ATOMS: atom_id res chain seq x y z
N MET A 1 14.19 3.83 -27.60
CA MET A 1 14.83 5.09 -27.14
C MET A 1 14.35 5.56 -25.79
N ILE A 2 13.14 6.12 -25.64
CA ILE A 2 12.68 6.68 -24.35
C ILE A 2 12.60 5.60 -23.26
N ALA A 3 12.13 4.40 -23.59
CA ALA A 3 12.08 3.28 -22.66
C ALA A 3 13.47 2.91 -22.10
N ASN A 4 14.46 2.70 -22.98
CA ASN A 4 15.85 2.45 -22.55
C ASN A 4 16.42 3.60 -21.73
N ALA A 5 16.14 4.86 -22.11
CA ALA A 5 16.60 6.02 -21.37
C ALA A 5 16.08 6.03 -19.92
N ARG A 6 14.83 5.60 -19.68
CA ARG A 6 14.25 5.51 -18.33
C ARG A 6 14.97 4.49 -17.45
N ILE A 7 15.47 3.40 -18.04
CA ILE A 7 16.23 2.36 -17.34
C ILE A 7 17.68 2.79 -17.09
N LEU A 8 18.30 3.48 -18.05
CA LEU A 8 19.73 3.83 -18.01
C LEU A 8 20.03 5.10 -17.20
N LEU A 9 19.04 5.99 -17.00
CA LEU A 9 19.22 7.28 -16.35
C LEU A 9 18.74 7.21 -14.90
N PRO A 10 19.64 7.11 -13.90
CA PRO A 10 19.27 6.86 -12.50
C PRO A 10 18.84 8.15 -11.76
N PHE A 11 18.28 9.12 -12.49
CA PHE A 11 17.97 10.46 -11.98
C PHE A 11 16.49 10.58 -11.65
N SER A 12 16.20 10.57 -10.36
CA SER A 12 14.85 10.50 -9.79
C SER A 12 14.12 11.84 -9.70
N GLY A 13 14.82 12.96 -9.87
CA GLY A 13 14.29 14.30 -9.69
C GLY A 13 15.14 15.41 -10.28
N ARG A 14 14.57 16.62 -10.38
CA ARG A 14 15.22 17.81 -10.95
C ARG A 14 16.56 18.11 -10.29
N THR A 15 16.63 18.06 -8.97
CA THR A 15 17.84 18.37 -8.20
C THR A 15 19.03 17.50 -8.61
N ASN A 16 18.79 16.21 -8.87
CA ASN A 16 19.84 15.28 -9.31
C ASN A 16 20.31 15.63 -10.72
N TRP A 17 19.38 15.96 -11.62
CA TRP A 17 19.71 16.46 -12.96
C TRP A 17 20.52 17.74 -12.90
N ASP A 18 20.09 18.73 -12.12
CA ASP A 18 20.79 20.00 -11.97
C ASP A 18 22.21 19.81 -11.46
N HIS A 19 22.40 18.93 -10.47
CA HIS A 19 23.72 18.62 -9.94
C HIS A 19 24.63 17.99 -11.00
N VAL A 20 24.16 16.92 -11.67
CA VAL A 20 24.96 16.19 -12.66
C VAL A 20 25.26 17.05 -13.87
N LEU A 21 24.32 17.90 -14.32
CA LEU A 21 24.56 18.84 -15.41
C LEU A 21 25.56 19.94 -15.02
N ARG A 22 25.58 20.39 -13.76
CA ARG A 22 26.59 21.34 -13.25
C ARG A 22 27.96 20.69 -13.14
N GLU A 23 28.05 19.47 -12.63
CA GLU A 23 29.30 18.69 -12.61
C GLU A 23 29.81 18.47 -14.04
N TYR A 24 28.92 18.09 -14.95
CA TYR A 24 29.25 17.94 -16.36
C TYR A 24 29.73 19.26 -16.99
N ALA A 25 29.08 20.39 -16.66
CA ALA A 25 29.47 21.70 -17.15
C ALA A 25 30.84 22.17 -16.62
N ALA A 26 31.29 21.66 -15.47
CA ALA A 26 32.61 21.95 -14.91
C ALA A 26 33.75 21.18 -15.59
N ILE A 27 33.44 20.12 -16.36
CA ILE A 27 34.44 19.38 -17.15
C ILE A 27 34.95 20.28 -18.28
N PRO A 28 36.27 20.34 -18.57
CA PRO A 28 36.80 21.17 -19.67
C PRO A 28 36.18 20.79 -21.03
N ASP A 29 35.85 21.79 -21.85
CA ASP A 29 35.13 21.66 -23.13
C ASP A 29 35.67 20.58 -24.06
N GLN A 30 37.00 20.42 -24.11
CA GLN A 30 37.68 19.42 -24.95
C GLN A 30 37.35 17.96 -24.60
N TRP A 31 36.80 17.69 -23.40
CA TRP A 31 36.41 16.35 -22.95
C TRP A 31 34.90 16.11 -23.03
N ARG A 32 34.10 17.16 -23.30
CA ARG A 32 32.63 17.14 -23.31
C ARG A 32 32.10 16.88 -24.70
N CYS A 33 31.24 15.87 -24.84
CA CYS A 33 30.48 15.65 -26.08
C CYS A 33 29.47 16.79 -26.34
N TYR A 34 28.91 17.39 -25.29
CA TYR A 34 27.85 18.38 -25.38
C TYR A 34 28.23 19.67 -24.64
N THR A 35 27.83 20.82 -25.20
CA THR A 35 27.99 22.11 -24.51
C THR A 35 26.81 22.34 -23.57
N VAL A 36 27.10 22.51 -22.27
CA VAL A 36 26.12 22.80 -21.21
C VAL A 36 26.57 24.04 -20.45
N ARG A 37 25.66 25.02 -20.31
CA ARG A 37 25.82 26.24 -19.53
C ARG A 37 25.15 26.07 -18.17
N ALA A 38 25.93 26.14 -17.08
CA ALA A 38 25.43 25.96 -15.72
C ALA A 38 24.51 27.10 -15.22
N GLU A 39 24.52 28.24 -15.91
CA GLU A 39 23.71 29.42 -15.59
C GLU A 39 22.28 29.33 -16.13
N ASP A 40 22.06 28.50 -17.17
CA ASP A 40 20.78 28.41 -17.89
C ASP A 40 20.45 26.94 -18.23
N LEU A 41 20.23 26.12 -17.18
CA LEU A 41 19.91 24.71 -17.35
C LEU A 41 18.52 24.46 -17.95
N ASP A 42 17.57 25.38 -17.74
CA ASP A 42 16.16 25.18 -18.08
C ASP A 42 15.81 25.59 -19.53
N GLN A 43 16.54 26.53 -20.13
CA GLN A 43 16.17 27.10 -21.44
C GLN A 43 17.21 26.87 -22.54
N GLN A 44 18.31 26.18 -22.25
CA GLN A 44 19.35 25.93 -23.25
C GLN A 44 19.01 24.77 -24.19
N PHE A 45 19.38 24.93 -25.47
CA PHE A 45 19.50 23.83 -26.40
C PHE A 45 20.89 23.20 -26.27
N VAL A 46 20.92 21.91 -25.94
CA VAL A 46 22.17 21.16 -25.81
C VAL A 46 22.59 20.69 -27.21
N LEU A 47 23.77 21.14 -27.66
CA LEU A 47 24.32 20.82 -28.98
C LEU A 47 25.68 20.14 -28.84
N CYS A 48 26.02 19.29 -29.80
CA CYS A 48 27.35 18.71 -29.94
C CYS A 48 28.17 19.59 -30.92
N PRO A 49 29.11 20.42 -30.44
CA PRO A 49 29.81 21.38 -31.29
C PRO A 49 30.82 20.73 -32.25
N ASN A 50 31.30 19.53 -31.94
CA ASN A 50 32.23 18.79 -32.79
C ASN A 50 31.97 17.27 -32.73
N PRO A 51 30.94 16.78 -33.46
CA PRO A 51 30.53 15.37 -33.39
C PRO A 51 31.61 14.41 -33.87
N GLN A 52 32.45 14.83 -34.82
CA GLN A 52 33.53 13.99 -35.37
C GLN A 52 34.56 13.58 -34.31
N ASN A 53 34.88 14.46 -33.36
CA ASN A 53 35.84 14.17 -32.29
C ASN A 53 35.31 13.16 -31.25
N PHE A 54 34.00 12.89 -31.23
CA PHE A 54 33.36 12.01 -30.25
C PHE A 54 32.49 10.93 -30.90
N GLN A 55 32.71 10.65 -32.18
CA GLN A 55 31.86 9.76 -32.98
C GLN A 55 31.65 8.39 -32.31
N GLU A 56 32.71 7.77 -31.81
CA GLU A 56 32.62 6.47 -31.11
C GLU A 56 31.69 6.50 -29.89
N ARG A 57 31.70 7.60 -29.13
CA ARG A 57 30.83 7.77 -27.94
C ARG A 57 29.39 8.00 -28.37
N LEU A 58 29.17 8.84 -29.38
CA LEU A 58 27.83 9.12 -29.92
C LEU A 58 27.20 7.85 -30.49
N ASP A 59 27.95 7.07 -31.27
CA ASP A 59 27.52 5.79 -31.81
C ASP A 59 27.22 4.77 -30.71
N LEU A 60 27.97 4.78 -29.60
CA LEU A 60 27.68 3.95 -28.44
C LEU A 60 26.39 4.39 -27.74
N TYR A 61 26.19 5.69 -27.52
CA TYR A 61 24.97 6.21 -26.88
C TYR A 61 23.73 5.92 -27.73
N ASP A 62 23.82 6.16 -29.04
CA ASP A 62 22.74 5.90 -29.98
C ASP A 62 22.37 4.41 -30.01
N ARG A 63 23.37 3.51 -30.09
CA ARG A 63 23.13 2.06 -30.02
C ARG A 63 22.52 1.66 -28.69
N THR A 64 23.06 2.11 -27.57
CA THR A 64 22.54 1.75 -26.23
C THR A 64 21.09 2.22 -26.03
N LEU A 65 20.72 3.37 -26.61
CA LEU A 65 19.36 3.90 -26.54
C LEU A 65 18.39 3.25 -27.55
N LYS A 66 18.88 2.69 -28.66
CA LYS A 66 18.04 2.10 -29.73
C LYS A 66 17.91 0.58 -29.58
N ASP A 67 19.01 -0.11 -29.26
CA ASP A 67 19.10 -1.56 -29.22
C ASP A 67 18.51 -2.11 -27.90
N PRO A 68 17.99 -3.35 -27.88
CA PRO A 68 17.57 -4.00 -26.64
C PRO A 68 18.70 -4.04 -25.61
N LEU A 69 18.42 -3.64 -24.37
CA LEU A 69 19.43 -3.57 -23.33
C LEU A 69 19.90 -4.98 -22.93
N PRO A 70 21.22 -5.23 -22.87
CA PRO A 70 21.73 -6.51 -22.38
C PRO A 70 21.45 -6.65 -20.88
N PRO A 71 21.04 -7.84 -20.40
CA PRO A 71 20.76 -8.03 -19.00
C PRO A 71 22.05 -8.04 -18.17
N LEU A 72 21.99 -7.45 -16.97
CA LEU A 72 23.08 -7.51 -16.00
C LEU A 72 23.22 -8.94 -15.47
N ARG A 73 24.42 -9.53 -15.49
CA ARG A 73 24.69 -10.88 -14.97
C ARG A 73 25.58 -10.84 -13.74
N ARG A 74 25.20 -11.59 -12.71
CA ARG A 74 26.03 -11.81 -11.52
C ARG A 74 27.26 -12.65 -11.89
N SER A 75 28.42 -12.28 -11.36
CA SER A 75 29.70 -12.94 -11.63
C SER A 75 30.01 -14.10 -10.68
N THR A 76 29.07 -14.51 -9.82
CA THR A 76 29.25 -15.56 -8.82
C THR A 76 29.49 -16.90 -9.51
N LYS A 77 30.49 -17.64 -9.04
CA LYS A 77 30.90 -18.92 -9.62
C LYS A 77 30.49 -20.09 -8.73
N PRO A 78 30.28 -21.29 -9.28
CA PRO A 78 30.22 -22.51 -8.49
C PRO A 78 31.47 -22.68 -7.63
N VAL A 79 31.32 -23.30 -6.46
CA VAL A 79 32.48 -23.72 -5.65
C VAL A 79 33.37 -24.71 -6.40
N ILE A 80 34.64 -24.70 -6.06
CA ILE A 80 35.65 -25.68 -6.48
C ILE A 80 36.10 -26.48 -5.25
N PRO A 81 36.81 -27.61 -5.40
CA PRO A 81 37.34 -28.35 -4.25
C PRO A 81 38.26 -27.47 -3.40
N GLY A 82 38.08 -27.51 -2.08
CA GLY A 82 38.85 -26.70 -1.14
C GLY A 82 38.07 -26.31 0.12
N SER A 83 38.68 -25.47 0.95
CA SER A 83 38.11 -25.04 2.23
C SER A 83 37.39 -23.69 2.10
N PHE A 84 36.11 -23.68 2.45
CA PHE A 84 35.21 -22.55 2.38
C PHE A 84 34.61 -22.24 3.74
N ALA A 85 34.06 -21.05 3.89
CA ALA A 85 33.33 -20.63 5.06
C ALA A 85 32.08 -19.84 4.65
N PHE A 86 31.14 -19.73 5.58
CA PHE A 86 29.95 -18.89 5.44
C PHE A 86 29.53 -18.33 6.80
N ASP A 87 28.75 -17.25 6.76
CA ASP A 87 28.12 -16.72 7.95
C ASP A 87 26.69 -17.26 8.05
N ALA A 88 26.40 -18.00 9.13
CA ALA A 88 25.12 -18.60 9.46
C ALA A 88 24.25 -17.64 10.27
N TYR A 89 23.02 -17.40 9.82
CA TYR A 89 22.03 -16.62 10.57
C TYR A 89 21.15 -17.56 11.40
N LEU A 90 21.38 -17.53 12.71
CA LEU A 90 20.66 -18.33 13.71
C LEU A 90 19.64 -17.45 14.46
N PRO A 91 18.63 -18.04 15.11
CA PRO A 91 17.59 -17.29 15.84
C PRO A 91 18.12 -16.26 16.84
N LEU A 92 19.26 -16.52 17.48
CA LEU A 92 19.80 -15.69 18.56
C LEU A 92 21.19 -15.10 18.25
N ALA A 93 21.82 -15.49 17.15
CA ALA A 93 23.21 -15.13 16.86
C ALA A 93 23.54 -15.24 15.36
N LYS A 94 24.66 -14.61 14.97
CA LYS A 94 25.34 -14.84 13.70
C LYS A 94 26.64 -15.59 13.99
N GLU A 95 26.80 -16.77 13.42
CA GLU A 95 27.97 -17.64 13.64
C GLU A 95 28.70 -17.89 12.32
N GLY A 96 30.04 -17.87 12.34
CA GLY A 96 30.84 -18.30 11.18
C GLY A 96 31.03 -19.81 11.18
N ALA A 97 30.82 -20.46 10.05
CA ALA A 97 31.06 -21.90 9.88
C ALA A 97 32.05 -22.15 8.74
N GLN A 98 33.01 -23.03 8.98
CA GLN A 98 33.94 -23.54 7.97
C GLN A 98 33.47 -24.91 7.50
N ILE A 99 33.65 -25.17 6.21
CA ILE A 99 33.30 -26.41 5.52
C ILE A 99 34.40 -26.78 4.53
N ASP A 100 34.61 -28.08 4.33
CA ASP A 100 35.50 -28.58 3.29
C ASP A 100 34.67 -29.19 2.15
N ILE A 101 34.94 -28.72 0.94
CA ILE A 101 34.29 -29.19 -0.28
C ILE A 101 35.22 -30.17 -0.98
N THR A 102 34.81 -31.44 -1.02
CA THR A 102 35.49 -32.50 -1.78
C THR A 102 35.14 -32.45 -3.26
N GLN A 103 35.85 -33.21 -4.10
CA GLN A 103 35.61 -33.24 -5.54
C GLN A 103 34.19 -33.71 -5.89
N ASP A 104 33.73 -34.79 -5.26
CA ASP A 104 32.38 -35.35 -5.45
C ASP A 104 31.28 -34.35 -5.07
N ILE A 105 31.49 -33.54 -4.02
CA ILE A 105 30.57 -32.47 -3.66
C ILE A 105 30.62 -31.34 -4.70
N ALA A 106 31.81 -30.93 -5.14
CA ALA A 106 31.95 -29.88 -6.15
C ALA A 106 31.28 -30.26 -7.49
N ASP A 107 31.34 -31.55 -7.86
CA ASP A 107 30.73 -32.07 -9.09
C ASP A 107 29.19 -31.92 -9.09
N LEU A 108 28.54 -31.91 -7.93
CA LEU A 108 27.08 -31.66 -7.82
C LEU A 108 26.68 -30.28 -8.35
N ALA A 109 27.59 -29.30 -8.32
CA ALA A 109 27.33 -27.96 -8.82
C ALA A 109 27.20 -27.92 -10.35
N GLN A 110 27.62 -28.98 -11.05
CA GLN A 110 27.54 -29.11 -12.51
C GLN A 110 26.26 -29.81 -12.97
N LEU A 111 25.44 -30.32 -12.04
CA LEU A 111 24.20 -30.98 -12.40
C LEU A 111 23.22 -29.98 -13.05
N PRO A 112 22.55 -30.36 -14.15
CA PRO A 112 21.57 -29.50 -14.79
C PRO A 112 20.40 -29.25 -13.85
N ILE A 113 19.97 -27.99 -13.76
CA ILE A 113 18.78 -27.61 -13.01
C ILE A 113 17.66 -27.32 -14.01
N PRO A 114 16.48 -27.97 -13.91
CA PRO A 114 15.37 -27.71 -14.81
C PRO A 114 14.99 -26.23 -14.83
N TRP A 115 15.10 -25.59 -15.99
CA TRP A 115 14.79 -24.17 -16.17
C TRP A 115 14.30 -23.88 -17.58
N PHE A 116 13.64 -22.75 -17.76
CA PHE A 116 13.11 -22.34 -19.06
C PHE A 116 14.23 -22.06 -20.06
N THR A 117 14.11 -22.64 -21.26
CA THR A 117 15.06 -22.45 -22.37
C THR A 117 14.71 -21.25 -23.25
N THR A 118 13.44 -20.85 -23.28
CA THR A 118 12.94 -19.69 -24.02
C THR A 118 12.40 -18.64 -23.05
N LEU A 119 12.84 -17.39 -23.24
CA LEU A 119 12.49 -16.30 -22.33
C LEU A 119 11.05 -15.83 -22.46
N ALA A 120 10.35 -16.02 -23.59
CA ALA A 120 8.95 -15.61 -23.73
C ALA A 120 8.16 -16.60 -24.58
N ARG A 121 6.96 -16.98 -24.11
CA ARG A 121 6.02 -17.81 -24.88
C ARG A 121 5.32 -17.00 -25.96
N SER A 122 5.06 -17.60 -27.12
CA SER A 122 4.17 -17.02 -28.15
C SER A 122 2.73 -17.28 -27.73
N ARG A 123 1.91 -16.23 -27.67
CA ARG A 123 0.55 -16.30 -27.09
C ARG A 123 -0.51 -15.92 -28.11
N GLY A 124 -1.60 -16.68 -28.10
CA GLY A 124 -2.84 -16.35 -28.79
C GLY A 124 -3.90 -15.80 -27.82
N PRO A 125 -5.08 -15.44 -28.34
CA PRO A 125 -6.22 -15.11 -27.49
C PRO A 125 -6.65 -16.29 -26.64
N PHE A 126 -7.07 -16.02 -25.40
CA PHE A 126 -7.59 -17.04 -24.51
C PHE A 126 -9.12 -17.06 -24.60
N LYS A 127 -9.70 -18.24 -24.83
CA LYS A 127 -11.15 -18.42 -24.94
C LYS A 127 -11.59 -19.61 -24.10
N ILE A 128 -12.69 -19.44 -23.38
CA ILE A 128 -13.34 -20.52 -22.63
C ILE A 128 -14.87 -20.41 -22.70
N CYS A 129 -15.52 -21.53 -23.01
CA CYS A 129 -16.97 -21.64 -23.14
C CYS A 129 -17.60 -22.24 -21.87
N TYR A 130 -18.90 -22.02 -21.67
CA TYR A 130 -19.62 -22.56 -20.51
C TYR A 130 -19.57 -24.09 -20.41
N ALA A 131 -19.60 -24.79 -21.55
CA ALA A 131 -19.47 -26.25 -21.59
C ALA A 131 -18.14 -26.74 -20.98
N GLU A 132 -17.05 -26.01 -21.19
CA GLU A 132 -15.73 -26.35 -20.64
C GLU A 132 -15.67 -26.13 -19.11
N PHE A 133 -16.47 -25.20 -18.56
CA PHE A 133 -16.63 -25.09 -17.11
C PHE A 133 -17.36 -26.28 -16.51
N LEU A 134 -18.39 -26.79 -17.18
CA LEU A 134 -19.11 -27.98 -16.74
C LEU A 134 -18.25 -29.25 -16.82
N GLU A 135 -17.42 -29.37 -17.85
CA GLU A 135 -16.43 -30.45 -17.98
C GLU A 135 -15.40 -30.41 -16.84
N ALA A 136 -14.81 -29.24 -16.58
CA ALA A 136 -13.90 -29.05 -15.45
C ALA A 136 -14.56 -29.35 -14.10
N ALA A 137 -15.83 -28.99 -13.93
CA ALA A 137 -16.60 -29.29 -12.73
C ALA A 137 -16.82 -30.80 -12.55
N GLN A 138 -17.17 -31.51 -13.63
CA GLN A 138 -17.35 -32.96 -13.61
C GLN A 138 -16.05 -33.68 -13.22
N GLU A 139 -14.91 -33.28 -13.77
CA GLU A 139 -13.62 -33.89 -13.41
C GLU A 139 -13.29 -33.68 -11.92
N LEU A 140 -13.54 -32.48 -11.37
CA LEU A 140 -13.35 -32.25 -9.93
C LEU A 140 -14.25 -33.16 -9.09
N ASP A 141 -15.52 -33.30 -9.48
CA ASP A 141 -16.45 -34.18 -8.79
C ASP A 141 -15.99 -35.63 -8.78
N ASP A 142 -15.51 -36.13 -9.93
CA ASP A 142 -15.03 -37.49 -10.12
C ASP A 142 -13.74 -37.77 -9.35
N ARG A 143 -12.83 -36.79 -9.27
CA ARG A 143 -11.57 -36.89 -8.49
C ARG A 143 -11.83 -36.85 -7.01
N GLU A 144 -12.65 -35.92 -6.54
CA GLU A 144 -13.00 -35.81 -5.12
C GLU A 144 -13.74 -37.07 -4.63
N ALA A 145 -14.63 -37.63 -5.44
CA ALA A 145 -15.35 -38.86 -5.08
C ALA A 145 -14.42 -40.08 -4.88
N LYS A 146 -13.25 -40.11 -5.54
CA LYS A 146 -12.25 -41.16 -5.38
C LYS A 146 -11.41 -41.01 -4.13
N ILE A 147 -11.21 -39.77 -3.65
CA ILE A 147 -10.26 -39.45 -2.57
C ILE A 147 -10.98 -39.21 -1.24
N PHE A 148 -12.09 -38.47 -1.25
CA PHE A 148 -12.81 -38.06 -0.05
C PHE A 148 -14.04 -38.95 0.18
N SER A 149 -14.04 -39.68 1.30
CA SER A 149 -15.05 -40.70 1.64
C SER A 149 -16.38 -40.15 2.16
N LYS A 150 -16.58 -38.82 2.18
CA LYS A 150 -17.83 -38.17 2.60
C LYS A 150 -17.99 -36.80 1.92
N LYS A 151 -18.96 -36.65 1.01
CA LYS A 151 -19.38 -35.32 0.51
C LYS A 151 -20.51 -34.78 1.39
N SER A 152 -20.24 -33.72 2.15
CA SER A 152 -21.28 -32.87 2.71
C SER A 152 -21.37 -31.60 1.86
N GLY A 153 -22.41 -31.45 1.04
CA GLY A 153 -22.62 -30.24 0.23
C GLY A 153 -23.05 -30.52 -1.21
N LYS A 154 -23.15 -29.45 -2.00
CA LYS A 154 -23.44 -29.49 -3.45
C LYS A 154 -22.24 -30.03 -4.23
N THR A 155 -22.51 -30.71 -5.34
CA THR A 155 -21.47 -31.14 -6.29
C THR A 155 -20.86 -29.94 -7.04
N TRP A 156 -19.66 -30.08 -7.61
CA TRP A 156 -19.06 -29.02 -8.43
C TRP A 156 -19.91 -28.70 -9.65
N VAL A 157 -20.55 -29.70 -10.26
CA VAL A 157 -21.49 -29.50 -11.38
C VAL A 157 -22.73 -28.70 -10.96
N GLU A 158 -23.29 -29.00 -9.77
CA GLU A 158 -24.39 -28.19 -9.21
C GLU A 158 -23.92 -26.76 -8.92
N LEU A 159 -22.74 -26.58 -8.33
CA LEU A 159 -22.15 -25.26 -8.10
C LEU A 159 -21.93 -24.50 -9.41
N ALA A 160 -21.48 -25.15 -10.47
CA ALA A 160 -21.29 -24.53 -11.78
C ALA A 160 -22.63 -24.04 -12.37
N LYS A 161 -23.70 -24.83 -12.24
CA LYS A 161 -25.05 -24.46 -12.69
C LYS A 161 -25.66 -23.34 -11.87
N ASP A 162 -25.43 -23.35 -10.57
CA ASP A 162 -26.03 -22.38 -9.64
C ASP A 162 -25.29 -21.03 -9.60
N LEU A 163 -23.97 -21.03 -9.77
CA LEU A 163 -23.13 -19.85 -9.54
C LEU A 163 -22.55 -19.23 -10.81
N ILE A 164 -22.26 -20.01 -11.86
CA ILE A 164 -21.62 -19.48 -13.06
C ILE A 164 -22.70 -18.97 -14.00
N ALA A 165 -23.04 -17.70 -13.84
CA ALA A 165 -23.96 -16.94 -14.69
C ALA A 165 -23.23 -15.75 -15.32
N TYR A 166 -22.36 -16.03 -16.30
CA TYR A 166 -21.55 -15.00 -16.96
C TYR A 166 -22.34 -14.28 -18.05
N ARG A 167 -22.36 -12.94 -18.03
CA ARG A 167 -23.00 -12.10 -19.05
C ARG A 167 -21.98 -11.14 -19.62
N THR A 168 -21.81 -11.15 -20.93
CA THR A 168 -20.86 -10.28 -21.64
C THR A 168 -21.45 -8.91 -21.85
N LEU A 169 -20.64 -7.87 -21.63
CA LEU A 169 -21.01 -6.50 -21.95
C LEU A 169 -20.90 -6.28 -23.46
N GLN A 170 -22.01 -5.87 -24.08
CA GLN A 170 -22.09 -5.59 -25.51
C GLN A 170 -21.60 -4.16 -25.81
N PRO A 171 -21.19 -3.86 -27.06
CA PRO A 171 -20.71 -2.52 -27.44
C PRO A 171 -21.72 -1.39 -27.23
N ASP A 172 -23.01 -1.70 -27.18
CA ASP A 172 -24.09 -0.75 -26.90
C ASP A 172 -24.32 -0.49 -25.39
N GLY A 173 -23.52 -1.13 -24.52
CA GLY A 173 -23.63 -1.04 -23.06
C GLY A 173 -24.63 -2.02 -22.44
N SER A 174 -25.32 -2.84 -23.24
CA SER A 174 -26.25 -3.86 -22.74
C SER A 174 -25.55 -5.14 -22.29
N LEU A 175 -26.20 -5.92 -21.43
CA LEU A 175 -25.69 -7.20 -20.94
C LEU A 175 -26.36 -8.36 -21.68
N SER A 176 -25.57 -9.29 -22.23
CA SER A 176 -26.08 -10.47 -22.95
C SER A 176 -26.93 -11.40 -22.08
N GLY A 177 -27.51 -12.43 -22.69
CA GLY A 177 -28.03 -13.58 -21.93
C GLY A 177 -26.92 -14.29 -21.15
N SER A 178 -27.30 -14.95 -20.06
CA SER A 178 -26.38 -15.73 -19.21
C SER A 178 -25.76 -16.87 -20.00
N ASN A 179 -24.43 -16.99 -19.92
CA ASN A 179 -23.59 -18.00 -20.57
C ASN A 179 -23.79 -18.12 -22.09
N GLN A 180 -24.32 -17.07 -22.74
CA GLN A 180 -24.59 -17.06 -24.18
C GLN A 180 -23.31 -16.94 -25.02
N TYR A 181 -22.34 -16.16 -24.51
CA TYR A 181 -21.07 -15.90 -25.18
C TYR A 181 -19.90 -16.46 -24.34
N PRO A 182 -18.82 -16.90 -25.01
CA PRO A 182 -17.61 -17.35 -24.33
C PRO A 182 -16.90 -16.19 -23.61
N LEU A 183 -16.13 -16.52 -22.57
CA LEU A 183 -15.18 -15.58 -21.99
C LEU A 183 -13.94 -15.53 -22.88
N GLU A 184 -13.81 -14.44 -23.64
CA GLU A 184 -12.71 -14.19 -24.57
C GLU A 184 -11.79 -13.10 -24.01
N LEU A 185 -10.48 -13.37 -24.01
CA LEU A 185 -9.44 -12.46 -23.58
C LEU A 185 -8.46 -12.21 -24.73
N HIS A 186 -8.32 -10.94 -25.08
CA HIS A 186 -7.31 -10.40 -25.99
C HIS A 186 -6.47 -9.39 -25.21
N GLY A 187 -5.48 -9.88 -24.45
CA GLY A 187 -4.67 -9.09 -23.53
C GLY A 187 -5.27 -8.97 -22.13
N GLN A 188 -6.49 -8.44 -21.99
CA GLN A 188 -7.11 -8.27 -20.67
C GLN A 188 -8.63 -8.40 -20.71
N ALA A 189 -9.22 -8.98 -19.67
CA ALA A 189 -10.65 -8.95 -19.40
C ALA A 189 -10.94 -8.62 -17.93
N ASN A 190 -11.90 -7.72 -17.69
CA ASN A 190 -12.37 -7.37 -16.36
C ASN A 190 -13.79 -7.91 -16.16
N VAL A 191 -13.94 -8.86 -15.23
CA VAL A 191 -15.21 -9.50 -14.90
C VAL A 191 -15.55 -9.23 -13.44
N VAL A 192 -16.72 -8.65 -13.22
CA VAL A 192 -17.18 -8.27 -11.88
C VAL A 192 -18.39 -9.07 -11.47
N GLY A 193 -18.52 -9.38 -10.20
CA GLY A 193 -19.71 -10.06 -9.72
C GLY A 193 -19.82 -9.89 -8.22
N SER A 194 -21.02 -9.89 -7.68
CA SER A 194 -21.23 -9.66 -6.23
C SER A 194 -20.61 -10.75 -5.36
N VAL A 195 -20.55 -10.55 -4.04
CA VAL A 195 -20.01 -11.57 -3.12
C VAL A 195 -20.87 -12.83 -3.22
N GLY A 196 -20.24 -13.97 -3.46
CA GLY A 196 -20.94 -15.24 -3.68
C GLY A 196 -21.26 -15.57 -5.15
N SER A 197 -20.96 -14.70 -6.11
CA SER A 197 -21.22 -14.90 -7.56
C SER A 197 -20.33 -15.95 -8.27
N GLY A 198 -19.64 -16.82 -7.53
CA GLY A 198 -18.80 -17.88 -8.12
C GLY A 198 -17.46 -17.46 -8.73
N LYS A 199 -16.90 -16.27 -8.46
CA LYS A 199 -15.59 -15.83 -9.00
C LYS A 199 -14.44 -16.80 -8.73
N THR A 200 -14.24 -17.19 -7.46
CA THR A 200 -13.19 -18.14 -7.09
C THR A 200 -13.47 -19.52 -7.70
N THR A 201 -14.74 -19.91 -7.84
CA THR A 201 -15.15 -21.15 -8.53
C THR A 201 -14.81 -21.09 -10.03
N LEU A 202 -15.06 -19.97 -10.69
CA LEU A 202 -14.67 -19.72 -12.08
C LEU A 202 -13.15 -19.88 -12.25
N ALA A 203 -12.35 -19.26 -11.37
CA ALA A 203 -10.91 -19.41 -11.39
C ALA A 203 -10.49 -20.88 -11.24
N LYS A 204 -11.08 -21.63 -10.30
CA LYS A 204 -10.80 -23.07 -10.13
C LYS A 204 -11.09 -23.87 -11.39
N PHE A 205 -12.21 -23.64 -12.08
CA PHE A 205 -12.52 -24.33 -13.33
C PHE A 205 -11.52 -24.01 -14.45
N ILE A 206 -11.08 -22.76 -14.56
CA ILE A 206 -10.03 -22.38 -15.52
C ILE A 206 -8.71 -23.13 -15.22
N LEU A 207 -8.32 -23.22 -13.94
CA LEU A 207 -7.13 -23.97 -13.54
C LEU A 207 -7.28 -25.47 -13.84
N THR A 208 -8.41 -26.08 -13.50
CA THR A 208 -8.70 -27.48 -13.80
C THR A 208 -8.61 -27.76 -15.29
N ARG A 209 -9.20 -26.92 -16.16
CA ARG A 209 -9.10 -27.09 -17.61
C ARG A 209 -7.64 -27.17 -18.08
N ALA A 210 -6.77 -26.29 -17.59
CA ALA A 210 -5.35 -26.31 -17.96
C ALA A 210 -4.59 -27.56 -17.46
N ILE A 211 -5.07 -28.20 -16.39
CA ILE A 211 -4.53 -29.46 -15.86
C ILE A 211 -5.02 -30.65 -16.70
N VAL A 212 -6.32 -30.68 -17.01
CA VAL A 212 -6.99 -31.82 -17.69
C VAL A 212 -6.68 -31.86 -19.19
N HIS A 213 -6.34 -30.72 -19.78
CA HIS A 213 -5.95 -30.59 -21.18
C HIS A 213 -4.46 -30.24 -21.34
N PRO A 214 -3.54 -31.18 -21.06
CA PRO A 214 -2.10 -30.94 -21.18
C PRO A 214 -1.67 -30.55 -22.60
N GLU A 215 -2.39 -31.01 -23.62
CA GLU A 215 -2.19 -30.74 -25.05
C GLU A 215 -2.32 -29.26 -25.42
N LEU A 216 -3.03 -28.46 -24.61
CA LEU A 216 -3.14 -27.01 -24.83
C LEU A 216 -1.83 -26.28 -24.53
N ASP A 217 -0.88 -26.95 -23.86
CA ASP A 217 0.39 -26.37 -23.38
C ASP A 217 0.18 -24.97 -22.75
N GLN A 218 -0.74 -24.88 -21.79
CA GLN A 218 -1.08 -23.64 -21.10
C GLN A 218 -0.49 -23.63 -19.70
N ARG A 219 0.16 -22.51 -19.35
CA ARG A 219 0.56 -22.19 -18.00
C ARG A 219 -0.29 -21.04 -17.45
N ILE A 220 -0.93 -21.26 -16.31
CA ILE A 220 -1.83 -20.27 -15.71
C ILE A 220 -1.32 -19.87 -14.33
N THR A 221 -1.29 -18.56 -14.06
CA THR A 221 -0.99 -18.02 -12.73
C THR A 221 -2.24 -17.48 -12.08
N LEU A 222 -2.52 -17.91 -10.85
CA LEU A 222 -3.55 -17.34 -9.99
C LEU A 222 -2.89 -16.49 -8.90
N VAL A 223 -3.28 -15.21 -8.82
CA VAL A 223 -2.87 -14.30 -7.75
C VAL A 223 -4.00 -14.23 -6.72
N VAL A 224 -3.71 -14.68 -5.50
CA VAL A 224 -4.62 -14.71 -4.36
C VAL A 224 -4.17 -13.74 -3.25
N ALA A 225 -5.04 -13.49 -2.27
CA ALA A 225 -4.81 -12.48 -1.25
C ALA A 225 -3.69 -12.83 -0.24
N ASP A 226 -3.52 -14.11 0.11
CA ASP A 226 -2.59 -14.55 1.15
C ASP A 226 -1.88 -15.86 0.82
N VAL A 227 -0.77 -16.11 1.53
CA VAL A 227 0.14 -17.22 1.23
C VAL A 227 -0.43 -18.58 1.65
N MET A 228 -1.27 -18.63 2.70
CA MET A 228 -1.90 -19.88 3.11
C MET A 228 -2.88 -20.37 2.04
N THR A 229 -3.74 -19.48 1.55
CA THR A 229 -4.64 -19.78 0.42
C THR A 229 -3.85 -20.29 -0.80
N ALA A 230 -2.67 -19.71 -1.09
CA ALA A 230 -1.83 -20.18 -2.19
C ALA A 230 -1.31 -21.61 -1.97
N MET A 231 -0.89 -21.93 -0.74
CA MET A 231 -0.41 -23.27 -0.38
C MET A 231 -1.53 -24.31 -0.33
N ASP A 232 -2.68 -23.97 0.26
CA ASP A 232 -3.84 -24.85 0.37
C ASP A 232 -4.42 -25.18 -1.01
N LEU A 233 -4.50 -24.19 -1.93
CA LEU A 233 -4.95 -24.44 -3.30
C LEU A 233 -3.95 -25.30 -4.09
N ALA A 234 -2.65 -25.08 -3.91
CA ALA A 234 -1.63 -25.89 -4.57
C ALA A 234 -1.68 -27.33 -4.03
N ASP A 235 -1.86 -27.51 -2.73
CA ASP A 235 -2.04 -28.82 -2.11
C ASP A 235 -3.30 -29.51 -2.64
N TYR A 236 -4.46 -28.83 -2.63
CA TYR A 236 -5.72 -29.34 -3.16
C TYR A 236 -5.60 -29.88 -4.58
N PHE A 237 -5.06 -29.11 -5.53
CA PHE A 237 -4.90 -29.59 -6.91
C PHE A 237 -3.92 -30.76 -7.01
N ASN A 238 -2.81 -30.74 -6.26
CA ASN A 238 -1.86 -31.84 -6.29
C ASN A 238 -2.42 -33.12 -5.64
N GLN A 239 -3.27 -33.03 -4.63
CA GLN A 239 -3.96 -34.19 -4.06
C GLN A 239 -4.89 -34.85 -5.08
N LEU A 240 -5.63 -34.04 -5.85
CA LEU A 240 -6.58 -34.55 -6.85
C LEU A 240 -5.89 -35.13 -8.10
N PHE A 241 -4.82 -34.50 -8.55
CA PHE A 241 -4.25 -34.78 -9.88
C PHE A 241 -2.87 -35.45 -9.86
N CYS A 242 -2.20 -35.57 -8.71
CA CYS A 242 -0.86 -36.17 -8.61
C CYS A 242 -0.82 -37.34 -7.61
N GLN A 243 -0.03 -38.37 -7.94
CA GLN A 243 0.33 -39.42 -7.00
C GLN A 243 1.56 -39.01 -6.16
N PRO A 244 1.84 -39.68 -5.03
CA PRO A 244 3.09 -39.51 -4.29
C PRO A 244 4.30 -39.78 -5.20
N GLY A 245 5.22 -38.82 -5.31
CA GLY A 245 6.41 -38.92 -6.17
C GLY A 245 6.31 -38.22 -7.53
N ASP A 246 5.10 -37.94 -8.02
CA ASP A 246 4.91 -37.20 -9.26
C ASP A 246 5.40 -35.75 -9.18
N SER A 247 5.68 -35.16 -10.34
CA SER A 247 5.87 -33.71 -10.44
C SER A 247 4.53 -33.00 -10.16
N PRO A 248 4.53 -31.92 -9.38
CA PRO A 248 3.29 -31.23 -9.04
C PRO A 248 2.69 -30.53 -10.26
N VAL A 249 1.37 -30.58 -10.40
CA VAL A 249 0.62 -29.79 -11.39
C VAL A 249 0.53 -28.32 -10.99
N ALA A 250 0.54 -28.04 -9.68
CA ALA A 250 0.43 -26.71 -9.10
C ALA A 250 1.54 -26.42 -8.08
N VAL A 251 2.13 -25.23 -8.12
CA VAL A 251 3.14 -24.79 -7.14
C VAL A 251 2.82 -23.40 -6.58
N PRO A 252 3.02 -23.18 -5.26
CA PRO A 252 2.93 -21.86 -4.66
C PRO A 252 4.25 -21.11 -4.86
N LEU A 253 4.21 -19.92 -5.46
CA LEU A 253 5.39 -19.05 -5.58
C LEU A 253 5.57 -18.28 -4.28
N LEU A 254 6.59 -18.66 -3.50
CA LEU A 254 6.86 -18.17 -2.14
C LEU A 254 8.12 -17.30 -2.06
N GLY A 255 8.12 -16.35 -1.13
CA GLY A 255 9.30 -15.51 -0.85
C GLY A 255 10.39 -16.27 -0.08
N ARG A 256 11.65 -16.14 -0.51
CA ARG A 256 12.79 -16.80 0.16
C ARG A 256 12.99 -16.28 1.60
N SER A 257 12.93 -14.98 1.82
CA SER A 257 13.25 -14.35 3.12
C SER A 257 12.19 -14.57 4.21
N THR A 258 10.95 -14.87 3.82
CA THR A 258 9.81 -15.08 4.73
C THR A 258 9.49 -16.55 4.94
N ARG A 259 10.34 -17.47 4.48
CA ARG A 259 10.11 -18.92 4.52
C ARG A 259 9.89 -19.45 5.93
N ASP A 260 10.65 -18.97 6.92
CA ASP A 260 10.44 -19.30 8.33
C ASP A 260 9.05 -18.89 8.84
N LYS A 261 8.57 -17.70 8.47
CA LYS A 261 7.22 -17.23 8.82
C LYS A 261 6.15 -18.12 8.18
N HIS A 262 6.32 -18.46 6.90
CA HIS A 262 5.38 -19.34 6.20
C HIS A 262 5.33 -20.74 6.80
N LEU A 263 6.48 -21.28 7.22
CA LEU A 263 6.55 -22.56 7.92
C LEU A 263 5.81 -22.52 9.26
N LYS A 264 6.03 -21.49 10.08
CA LYS A 264 5.31 -21.29 11.35
C LYS A 264 3.80 -21.12 11.13
N SER A 265 3.40 -20.32 10.13
CA SER A 265 1.98 -20.16 9.78
C SER A 265 1.35 -21.47 9.31
N LEU A 266 2.06 -22.30 8.55
CA LEU A 266 1.57 -23.61 8.14
C LEU A 266 1.36 -24.53 9.34
N TYR A 267 2.34 -24.68 10.24
CA TYR A 267 2.19 -25.53 11.43
C TYR A 267 1.12 -25.05 12.41
N ASN A 268 0.88 -23.75 12.47
CA ASN A 268 -0.19 -23.17 13.29
C ASN A 268 -1.57 -23.27 12.61
N SER A 269 -1.63 -23.60 11.32
CA SER A 269 -2.88 -23.75 10.59
C SER A 269 -3.59 -25.04 10.98
N LYS A 270 -4.90 -25.00 11.15
CA LYS A 270 -5.71 -26.23 11.29
C LYS A 270 -5.87 -27.02 9.99
N SER A 271 -5.60 -26.41 8.81
CA SER A 271 -5.55 -27.15 7.53
C SER A 271 -4.33 -28.07 7.44
N PHE A 272 -3.37 -27.91 8.34
CA PHE A 272 -2.17 -28.73 8.37
C PHE A 272 -2.47 -30.19 8.69
N HIS A 273 -1.85 -31.06 7.92
CA HIS A 273 -1.83 -32.50 8.10
C HIS A 273 -0.42 -32.99 7.76
N GLU A 274 -0.01 -34.15 8.30
CA GLU A 274 1.37 -34.64 8.16
C GLU A 274 1.81 -34.83 6.70
N ASP A 275 0.86 -35.12 5.80
CA ASP A 275 1.09 -35.34 4.37
C ASP A 275 0.93 -34.08 3.50
N HIS A 276 0.77 -32.89 4.10
CA HIS A 276 0.51 -31.66 3.37
C HIS A 276 1.64 -31.32 2.38
N ARG A 277 1.33 -31.16 1.08
CA ARG A 277 2.34 -31.00 0.02
C ARG A 277 3.22 -29.77 0.20
N ALA A 278 2.75 -28.72 0.88
CA ALA A 278 3.59 -27.56 1.20
C ALA A 278 4.89 -27.89 1.96
N LEU A 279 4.94 -28.98 2.74
CA LEU A 279 6.18 -29.44 3.39
C LEU A 279 7.29 -29.79 2.39
N ARG A 280 6.93 -30.16 1.14
CA ARG A 280 7.87 -30.35 0.03
C ARG A 280 8.65 -29.08 -0.30
N TRP A 281 7.99 -27.92 -0.25
CA TRP A 281 8.58 -26.64 -0.64
C TRP A 281 9.15 -25.85 0.56
N LEU A 282 8.63 -26.10 1.76
CA LEU A 282 9.10 -25.49 3.01
C LEU A 282 10.13 -26.33 3.77
N ASN A 283 10.69 -27.37 3.13
CA ASN A 283 11.66 -28.27 3.74
C ASN A 283 12.88 -27.52 4.30
N THR A 284 13.18 -27.71 5.59
CA THR A 284 14.25 -26.99 6.31
C THR A 284 15.62 -27.64 6.16
N ALA A 285 15.72 -28.84 5.59
CA ALA A 285 16.98 -29.57 5.47
C ALA A 285 17.97 -28.86 4.51
N CYS A 286 19.15 -28.56 5.03
CA CYS A 286 20.26 -27.99 4.29
C CYS A 286 21.47 -28.94 4.29
N PRO A 287 21.77 -29.63 3.18
CA PRO A 287 22.90 -30.56 3.10
C PRO A 287 24.25 -29.90 3.41
N LEU A 288 24.39 -28.62 3.08
CA LEU A 288 25.61 -27.86 3.34
C LEU A 288 25.89 -27.67 4.84
N GLN A 289 24.85 -27.53 5.67
CA GLN A 289 25.01 -27.43 7.13
C GLN A 289 25.46 -28.77 7.74
N ALA A 290 25.11 -29.89 7.12
CA ALA A 290 25.54 -31.21 7.59
C ALA A 290 27.06 -31.44 7.44
N LEU A 291 27.75 -30.60 6.65
CA LEU A 291 29.21 -30.65 6.50
C LEU A 291 29.97 -29.97 7.64
N THR A 292 29.27 -29.36 8.61
CA THR A 292 29.88 -28.68 9.74
C THR A 292 29.19 -29.05 11.06
N THR A 293 29.97 -29.15 12.12
CA THR A 293 29.49 -29.37 13.49
C THR A 293 29.66 -28.13 14.37
N SER A 294 30.15 -27.02 13.80
CA SER A 294 30.49 -25.82 14.57
C SER A 294 29.30 -24.93 14.90
N LEU A 295 28.13 -25.18 14.29
CA LEU A 295 26.93 -24.37 14.49
C LEU A 295 26.16 -24.83 15.74
N SER A 296 25.78 -23.88 16.58
CA SER A 296 25.02 -24.16 17.80
C SER A 296 23.55 -24.51 17.53
N GLN A 297 22.98 -24.01 16.42
CA GLN A 297 21.58 -24.19 16.03
C GLN A 297 21.45 -24.31 14.49
N PRO A 298 20.31 -24.83 13.99
CA PRO A 298 20.00 -24.80 12.56
C PRO A 298 19.85 -23.36 12.04
N VAL A 299 20.24 -23.13 10.78
CA VAL A 299 20.04 -21.82 10.13
C VAL A 299 18.56 -21.58 9.93
N ILE A 300 18.14 -20.32 10.11
CA ILE A 300 16.77 -19.88 9.88
C ILE A 300 16.34 -20.21 8.44
N PRO A 301 15.20 -20.89 8.22
CA PRO A 301 14.69 -21.19 6.89
C PRO A 301 14.59 -19.94 6.01
N GLY A 302 15.17 -20.00 4.81
CA GLY A 302 15.26 -18.88 3.87
C GLY A 302 16.59 -18.14 3.88
N LYS A 303 17.33 -18.21 5.00
CA LYS A 303 18.65 -17.59 5.18
C LYS A 303 19.80 -18.59 4.92
N GLU A 304 19.54 -19.68 4.19
CA GLU A 304 20.60 -20.63 3.85
C GLU A 304 21.67 -19.98 2.95
N PRO A 305 22.96 -20.30 3.13
CA PRO A 305 24.09 -19.63 2.48
C PRO A 305 24.31 -20.14 1.05
N CYS A 306 23.26 -20.12 0.22
CA CYS A 306 23.29 -20.72 -1.11
C CYS A 306 24.19 -19.97 -2.11
N ASP A 307 24.43 -18.69 -1.87
CA ASP A 307 25.14 -17.76 -2.75
C ASP A 307 26.16 -16.90 -1.99
N SER A 308 26.48 -17.26 -0.75
CA SER A 308 27.33 -16.49 0.16
C SER A 308 28.51 -17.27 0.74
N LEU A 309 28.92 -18.37 0.10
CA LEU A 309 30.14 -19.10 0.47
C LEU A 309 31.38 -18.29 0.07
N TYR A 310 32.41 -18.25 0.90
CA TYR A 310 33.68 -17.58 0.61
C TYR A 310 34.88 -18.45 1.02
N GLU A 311 36.06 -18.23 0.44
CA GLU A 311 37.25 -19.02 0.81
C GLU A 311 37.62 -18.80 2.29
N ALA A 312 37.86 -19.88 3.05
CA ALA A 312 38.04 -19.84 4.51
C ALA A 312 39.21 -18.95 4.97
N LYS A 313 40.25 -18.78 4.13
CA LYS A 313 41.38 -17.88 4.40
C LYS A 313 41.00 -16.41 4.55
N TYR A 314 39.80 -16.01 4.09
CA TYR A 314 39.28 -14.64 4.16
C TYR A 314 38.20 -14.45 5.24
N SER A 315 38.03 -15.39 6.17
CA SER A 315 37.05 -15.26 7.27
C SER A 315 37.27 -13.99 8.09
N ASN A 316 38.52 -13.57 8.32
CA ASN A 316 38.84 -12.36 9.08
C ASN A 316 39.08 -11.11 8.21
N GLN A 317 38.82 -11.18 6.89
CA GLN A 317 39.09 -10.11 5.91
C GLN A 317 37.87 -9.94 4.99
N PRO A 318 36.75 -9.39 5.50
CA PRO A 318 35.49 -9.28 4.76
C PRO A 318 35.64 -8.56 3.41
N GLU A 319 36.51 -7.56 3.33
CA GLU A 319 36.79 -6.78 2.12
C GLU A 319 37.45 -7.58 0.98
N LYS A 320 38.00 -8.77 1.28
CA LYS A 320 38.62 -9.67 0.28
C LYS A 320 37.77 -10.88 -0.05
N ARG A 321 36.60 -11.05 0.58
CA ARG A 321 35.72 -12.20 0.34
C ARG A 321 35.20 -12.17 -1.08
N LYS A 322 35.42 -13.25 -1.82
CA LYS A 322 34.74 -13.54 -3.09
C LYS A 322 33.71 -14.63 -2.85
N TYR A 323 32.49 -14.39 -3.31
CA TYR A 323 31.37 -15.29 -3.06
C TYR A 323 31.21 -16.37 -4.14
N PHE A 324 30.76 -17.55 -3.72
CA PHE A 324 30.57 -18.74 -4.52
C PHE A 324 29.21 -19.39 -4.24
N PHE A 325 28.69 -20.12 -5.24
CA PHE A 325 27.42 -20.84 -5.12
C PHE A 325 27.58 -22.18 -4.40
N CYS A 326 26.59 -22.50 -3.57
CA CYS A 326 26.44 -23.80 -2.93
C CYS A 326 26.33 -24.92 -3.97
N PRO A 327 27.09 -26.02 -3.81
CA PRO A 327 27.12 -27.10 -4.79
C PRO A 327 25.86 -27.97 -4.78
N PHE A 328 25.10 -27.96 -3.69
CA PHE A 328 23.94 -28.85 -3.53
C PHE A 328 22.67 -28.32 -4.20
N PHE A 329 22.67 -27.15 -4.85
CA PHE A 329 21.42 -26.49 -5.28
C PHE A 329 20.51 -27.40 -6.12
N ALA A 330 21.09 -28.15 -7.07
CA ALA A 330 20.36 -29.06 -7.95
C ALA A 330 19.67 -30.23 -7.22
N VAL A 331 20.17 -30.64 -6.05
CA VAL A 331 19.67 -31.79 -5.28
C VAL A 331 19.11 -31.41 -3.90
N CYS A 332 19.21 -30.14 -3.51
CA CYS A 332 18.87 -29.67 -2.17
C CYS A 332 17.35 -29.75 -1.93
N PRO A 333 16.87 -30.47 -0.89
CA PRO A 333 15.45 -30.54 -0.57
C PRO A 333 14.83 -29.16 -0.29
N GLY A 334 15.56 -28.28 0.41
CA GLY A 334 15.13 -26.90 0.67
C GLY A 334 15.00 -26.01 -0.57
N LYS A 335 15.40 -26.48 -1.76
CA LYS A 335 15.27 -25.78 -3.05
C LYS A 335 14.34 -26.51 -4.03
N GLN A 336 13.53 -27.46 -3.55
CA GLN A 336 12.60 -28.24 -4.39
C GLN A 336 11.59 -27.37 -5.16
N LEU A 337 11.11 -26.27 -4.56
CA LEU A 337 10.18 -25.33 -5.21
C LEU A 337 10.68 -24.88 -6.59
N TYR A 338 11.97 -24.56 -6.70
CA TYR A 338 12.57 -24.03 -7.92
C TYR A 338 12.66 -25.06 -9.05
N ARG A 339 12.83 -26.34 -8.70
CA ARG A 339 12.82 -27.44 -9.67
C ARG A 339 11.42 -27.77 -10.14
N ASP A 340 10.45 -27.74 -9.23
CA ASP A 340 9.04 -27.98 -9.54
C ASP A 340 8.44 -26.81 -10.36
N LEU A 341 8.97 -25.59 -10.19
CA LEU A 341 8.47 -24.36 -10.83
C LEU A 341 8.40 -24.45 -12.36
N SER A 342 9.44 -25.00 -13.00
CA SER A 342 9.49 -25.11 -14.46
C SER A 342 8.55 -26.17 -15.03
N MET A 343 8.22 -27.18 -14.22
CA MET A 343 7.39 -28.33 -14.61
C MET A 343 5.90 -28.06 -14.40
N ALA A 344 5.54 -27.27 -13.38
CA ALA A 344 4.15 -26.99 -13.05
C ALA A 344 3.43 -26.16 -14.13
N ARG A 345 2.17 -26.53 -14.40
CA ARG A 345 1.26 -25.80 -15.30
C ARG A 345 0.51 -24.70 -14.56
N ILE A 346 0.32 -24.86 -13.25
CA ILE A 346 -0.38 -23.90 -12.41
C ILE A 346 0.59 -23.26 -11.42
N TRP A 347 0.61 -21.93 -11.40
CA TRP A 347 1.30 -21.13 -10.40
C TRP A 347 0.31 -20.40 -9.53
N ILE A 348 0.49 -20.44 -8.22
CA ILE A 348 -0.36 -19.72 -7.28
C ILE A 348 0.52 -18.79 -6.45
N THR A 349 0.18 -17.52 -6.39
CA THR A 349 1.05 -16.52 -5.74
C THR A 349 0.23 -15.44 -5.07
N THR A 350 0.92 -14.56 -4.35
CA THR A 350 0.34 -13.38 -3.72
C THR A 350 0.98 -12.12 -4.33
N PRO A 351 0.35 -10.94 -4.19
CA PRO A 351 0.96 -9.68 -4.65
C PRO A 351 2.36 -9.45 -4.06
N GLY A 352 2.55 -9.80 -2.78
CA GLY A 352 3.84 -9.69 -2.10
C GLY A 352 4.92 -10.62 -2.66
N SER A 353 4.59 -11.91 -2.83
CA SER A 353 5.54 -12.87 -3.40
C SER A 353 5.85 -12.56 -4.86
N LEU A 354 4.85 -12.16 -5.65
CA LEU A 354 5.00 -11.81 -7.06
C LEU A 354 5.95 -10.63 -7.27
N SER A 355 5.83 -9.60 -6.43
CA SER A 355 6.50 -8.31 -6.63
C SER A 355 7.90 -8.24 -5.99
N HIS A 356 8.12 -8.83 -4.81
CA HIS A 356 9.39 -8.75 -4.09
C HIS A 356 10.33 -9.92 -4.29
N SER A 357 9.83 -11.07 -4.74
CA SER A 357 10.67 -12.27 -4.81
C SER A 357 11.49 -12.27 -6.09
N THR A 358 12.72 -12.78 -5.99
CA THR A 358 13.62 -12.99 -7.13
C THR A 358 13.96 -14.46 -7.28
N ILE A 359 14.25 -14.88 -8.51
CA ILE A 359 14.78 -16.20 -8.78
C ILE A 359 16.23 -16.31 -8.28
N PRO A 360 16.62 -17.43 -7.65
CA PRO A 360 18.01 -17.66 -7.25
C PRO A 360 18.97 -17.60 -8.44
N ALA A 361 20.13 -16.97 -8.22
CA ALA A 361 21.12 -16.75 -9.27
C ALA A 361 21.74 -18.05 -9.85
N GLN A 362 21.56 -19.18 -9.16
CA GLN A 362 21.93 -20.52 -9.64
C GLN A 362 21.05 -21.00 -10.80
N LEU A 363 19.80 -20.54 -10.88
CA LEU A 363 18.90 -20.79 -12.01
C LEU A 363 19.11 -19.78 -13.13
N ASP A 364 19.14 -18.51 -12.76
CA ASP A 364 19.34 -17.41 -13.69
C ASP A 364 20.24 -16.33 -13.09
N GLN A 365 21.45 -16.19 -13.64
CA GLN A 365 22.46 -15.24 -13.17
C GLN A 365 22.02 -13.77 -13.31
N GLN A 366 20.93 -13.49 -14.03
CA GLN A 366 20.39 -12.14 -14.17
C GLN A 366 19.64 -11.67 -12.92
N GLY A 367 19.31 -12.58 -11.99
CA GLY A 367 18.55 -12.23 -10.78
C GLY A 367 17.12 -11.79 -11.09
N ILE A 368 16.48 -12.48 -12.03
CA ILE A 368 15.16 -12.12 -12.58
C ILE A 368 14.10 -12.11 -11.46
N PRO A 369 13.28 -11.04 -11.33
CA PRO A 369 12.13 -11.03 -10.44
C PRO A 369 11.06 -12.07 -10.82
N ILE A 370 10.35 -12.62 -9.83
CA ILE A 370 9.30 -13.63 -10.08
C ILE A 370 8.21 -13.10 -11.01
N TYR A 371 7.80 -11.84 -10.87
CA TYR A 371 6.80 -11.27 -11.79
C TYR A 371 7.23 -11.28 -13.25
N LYS A 372 8.54 -11.17 -13.55
CA LYS A 372 9.04 -11.24 -14.92
C LYS A 372 8.94 -12.66 -15.44
N VAL A 373 9.26 -13.67 -14.62
CA VAL A 373 9.04 -15.08 -14.97
C VAL A 373 7.55 -15.35 -15.24
N VAL A 374 6.64 -14.83 -14.40
CA VAL A 374 5.19 -14.91 -14.63
C VAL A 374 4.79 -14.21 -15.93
N TYR A 375 5.31 -13.00 -16.17
CA TYR A 375 5.05 -12.23 -17.39
C TYR A 375 5.53 -12.95 -18.65
N ASP A 376 6.57 -13.76 -18.54
CA ASP A 376 7.25 -14.42 -19.66
C ASP A 376 6.72 -15.82 -19.96
N GLN A 377 6.28 -16.52 -18.92
CA GLN A 377 6.02 -17.96 -18.96
C GLN A 377 4.56 -18.35 -18.77
N SER A 378 3.69 -17.43 -18.33
CA SER A 378 2.25 -17.70 -18.22
C SER A 378 1.53 -17.35 -19.51
N ASP A 379 0.46 -18.05 -19.85
CA ASP A 379 -0.46 -17.73 -20.95
C ASP A 379 -1.65 -16.90 -20.46
N LEU A 380 -2.03 -17.12 -19.19
CA LEU A 380 -3.08 -16.39 -18.47
C LEU A 380 -2.63 -16.09 -17.04
N VAL A 381 -2.89 -14.87 -16.58
CA VAL A 381 -2.78 -14.46 -15.17
C VAL A 381 -4.14 -14.02 -14.66
N ILE A 382 -4.64 -14.69 -13.63
CA ILE A 382 -5.90 -14.38 -12.97
C ILE A 382 -5.60 -13.61 -11.69
N PHE A 383 -6.05 -12.37 -11.61
CA PHE A 383 -6.02 -11.59 -10.37
C PHE A 383 -7.37 -11.75 -9.67
N ASP A 384 -7.44 -12.64 -8.68
CA ASP A 384 -8.62 -12.74 -7.82
C ASP A 384 -8.63 -11.57 -6.83
N GLU A 385 -9.84 -11.09 -6.53
CA GLU A 385 -10.06 -9.89 -5.72
C GLU A 385 -9.17 -8.71 -6.13
N VAL A 386 -9.15 -8.39 -7.44
CA VAL A 386 -8.22 -7.44 -8.07
C VAL A 386 -8.14 -6.07 -7.39
N ASP A 387 -9.20 -5.60 -6.75
CA ASP A 387 -9.23 -4.34 -6.00
C ASP A 387 -8.38 -4.38 -4.72
N LEU A 388 -8.26 -5.54 -4.06
CA LEU A 388 -7.30 -5.71 -2.97
C LEU A 388 -5.87 -5.78 -3.49
N VAL A 389 -5.65 -6.43 -4.63
CA VAL A 389 -4.34 -6.47 -5.28
C VAL A 389 -3.92 -5.05 -5.68
N GLN A 390 -4.83 -4.28 -6.28
CA GLN A 390 -4.62 -2.87 -6.62
C GLN A 390 -4.25 -2.05 -5.39
N ASN A 391 -5.08 -2.13 -4.34
CA ASN A 391 -4.84 -1.39 -3.10
C ASN A 391 -3.52 -1.82 -2.42
N TRP A 392 -3.14 -3.09 -2.52
CA TRP A 392 -1.85 -3.57 -2.04
C TRP A 392 -0.69 -2.89 -2.78
N PHE A 393 -0.74 -2.85 -4.11
CA PHE A 393 0.30 -2.18 -4.91
C PHE A 393 0.32 -0.67 -4.65
N ASP A 394 -0.83 0.01 -4.60
CA ASP A 394 -0.85 1.42 -4.25
C ASP A 394 -0.20 1.69 -2.89
N ASN A 395 -0.52 0.89 -1.87
CA ASN A 395 0.05 1.03 -0.54
C ASN A 395 1.56 0.70 -0.49
N GLN A 396 2.03 -0.26 -1.29
CA GLN A 396 3.47 -0.56 -1.38
C GLN A 396 4.27 0.60 -1.98
N PHE A 397 3.70 1.27 -2.98
CA PHE A 397 4.27 2.45 -3.62
C PHE A 397 3.86 3.76 -2.92
N ALA A 398 3.30 3.68 -1.72
CA ALA A 398 2.90 4.82 -0.89
C ALA A 398 3.15 4.47 0.59
N ALA A 399 4.29 3.84 0.88
CA ALA A 399 4.58 3.28 2.20
C ALA A 399 5.15 4.33 3.17
N GLU A 400 4.84 4.17 4.46
CA GLU A 400 5.47 4.87 5.56
C GLU A 400 6.58 3.98 6.19
N THR A 401 7.77 4.55 6.38
CA THR A 401 8.94 3.92 6.98
C THR A 401 9.41 4.72 8.19
N LYS A 402 9.65 4.07 9.33
CA LYS A 402 10.23 4.72 10.53
C LYS A 402 11.70 5.08 10.27
N LEU A 403 12.06 6.34 10.49
CA LEU A 403 13.42 6.83 10.29
C LEU A 403 14.33 6.61 11.51
N THR A 404 13.84 6.94 12.72
CA THR A 404 14.62 6.88 13.96
C THR A 404 13.79 6.39 15.16
N ASN A 405 14.46 6.09 16.28
CA ASN A 405 13.87 5.76 17.59
C ASN A 405 13.03 4.47 17.60
N GLY A 406 13.50 3.41 16.94
CA GLY A 406 12.86 2.09 16.98
C GLY A 406 13.84 0.95 16.72
N LYS A 407 13.54 -0.27 17.23
CA LYS A 407 14.43 -1.44 17.14
C LYS A 407 14.90 -1.80 15.71
N ASN A 408 14.21 -1.32 14.67
CA ASN A 408 14.55 -1.48 13.25
C ASN A 408 14.34 -0.16 12.47
N ALA A 409 14.56 1.00 13.10
CA ALA A 409 14.47 2.28 12.40
C ALA A 409 15.61 2.41 11.38
N LEU A 410 15.30 2.93 10.19
CA LEU A 410 16.18 2.89 9.02
C LEU A 410 17.55 3.51 9.28
N LEU A 411 17.56 4.76 9.77
CA LEU A 411 18.78 5.54 9.91
C LEU A 411 19.61 5.12 11.13
N ASP A 412 18.97 4.59 12.18
CA ASP A 412 19.68 4.13 13.39
C ASP A 412 20.65 2.98 13.08
N VAL A 413 20.33 2.14 12.09
CA VAL A 413 21.20 1.05 11.67
C VAL A 413 22.10 1.47 10.51
N GLU A 414 21.63 2.33 9.60
CA GLU A 414 22.46 2.86 8.51
C GLU A 414 23.62 3.72 9.00
N ASP A 415 23.43 4.51 10.06
CA ASP A 415 24.48 5.35 10.66
C ASP A 415 25.68 4.50 11.09
N VAL A 416 25.43 3.40 11.80
CA VAL A 416 26.47 2.49 12.28
C VAL A 416 27.29 1.91 11.14
N GLU A 417 26.63 1.45 10.07
CA GLU A 417 27.30 0.84 8.92
C GLU A 417 28.01 1.88 8.04
N THR A 418 27.41 3.06 7.85
CA THR A 418 28.02 4.18 7.14
C THR A 418 29.27 4.68 7.87
N ALA A 419 29.22 4.78 9.19
CA ALA A 419 30.37 5.14 10.02
C ALA A 419 31.51 4.11 9.88
N ARG A 420 31.21 2.80 9.94
CA ARG A 420 32.19 1.72 9.73
C ARG A 420 32.84 1.81 8.35
N ALA A 421 32.03 1.96 7.31
CA ALA A 421 32.50 2.09 5.93
C ALA A 421 33.41 3.32 5.73
N TRP A 422 33.03 4.45 6.34
CA TRP A 422 33.79 5.69 6.29
C TRP A 422 35.15 5.60 7.02
N ILE A 423 35.21 4.86 8.13
CA ILE A 423 36.46 4.62 8.86
C ILE A 423 37.43 3.82 7.99
N ALA A 424 36.93 2.78 7.30
CA ALA A 424 37.74 1.91 6.45
C ALA A 424 38.35 2.65 5.24
N ALA A 425 37.65 3.64 4.68
CA ALA A 425 38.13 4.42 3.54
C ALA A 425 37.66 5.88 3.64
N ARG A 426 38.53 6.74 4.19
CA ARG A 426 38.28 8.19 4.36
C ARG A 426 38.24 8.96 3.04
N THR A 427 38.89 8.44 1.99
CA THR A 427 38.88 9.00 0.64
C THR A 427 37.87 8.22 -0.21
N GLN A 428 36.79 8.89 -0.57
CA GLN A 428 35.70 8.33 -1.38
C GLN A 428 35.60 9.09 -2.70
N LYS A 429 34.97 8.48 -3.71
CA LYS A 429 34.61 9.19 -4.94
C LYS A 429 33.60 10.31 -4.63
N ALA A 430 33.57 11.38 -5.43
CA ALA A 430 32.67 12.51 -5.19
C ALA A 430 31.19 12.13 -5.01
N PRO A 431 30.60 11.21 -5.82
CA PRO A 431 29.21 10.77 -5.61
C PRO A 431 29.01 10.08 -4.25
N SER A 432 29.95 9.22 -3.85
CA SER A 432 29.90 8.54 -2.56
C SER A 432 30.08 9.48 -1.38
N GLN A 433 30.93 10.50 -1.53
CA GLN A 433 31.08 11.54 -0.53
C GLN A 433 29.81 12.40 -0.39
N ARG A 434 29.17 12.76 -1.50
CA ARG A 434 27.88 13.46 -1.49
C ARG A 434 26.80 12.65 -0.78
N TRP A 435 26.76 11.34 -1.04
CA TRP A 435 25.82 10.43 -0.40
C TRP A 435 26.04 10.38 1.12
N VAL A 436 27.28 10.11 1.57
CA VAL A 436 27.62 10.07 3.00
C VAL A 436 27.34 11.40 3.70
N ASN A 437 27.67 12.54 3.07
CA ASN A 437 27.36 13.84 3.65
C ASN A 437 25.85 14.07 3.77
N SER A 438 25.06 13.63 2.78
CA SER A 438 23.60 13.78 2.82
C SER A 438 22.98 12.89 3.90
N GLU A 439 23.51 11.69 4.12
CA GLU A 439 23.12 10.82 5.24
C GLU A 439 23.36 11.51 6.59
N ARG A 440 24.55 12.04 6.84
CA ARG A 440 24.85 12.78 8.07
C ARG A 440 24.00 14.03 8.24
N HIS A 441 23.80 14.80 7.17
CA HIS A 441 22.94 15.97 7.21
C HIS A 441 21.47 15.61 7.50
N THR A 442 21.03 14.41 7.09
CA THR A 442 19.71 13.87 7.42
C THR A 442 19.60 13.66 8.94
N LEU A 443 20.58 13.01 9.56
CA LEU A 443 20.62 12.82 11.01
C LEU A 443 20.60 14.15 11.77
N SER A 444 21.44 15.13 11.37
CA SER A 444 21.42 16.46 11.99
C SER A 444 20.08 17.20 11.82
N ALA A 445 19.45 17.09 10.65
CA ALA A 445 18.14 17.70 10.43
C ALA A 445 17.06 17.04 11.31
N ILE A 446 17.11 15.70 11.49
CA ILE A 446 16.21 14.97 12.37
C ILE A 446 16.42 15.38 13.83
N SER A 447 17.66 15.44 14.31
CA SER A 447 17.99 15.93 15.64
C SER A 447 17.42 17.34 15.87
N ASN A 448 17.61 18.26 14.92
CA ASN A 448 17.07 19.62 15.00
C ASN A 448 15.53 19.64 15.03
N ILE A 449 14.85 18.81 14.24
CA ILE A 449 13.39 18.70 14.23
C ILE A 449 12.89 18.15 15.58
N LEU A 450 13.47 17.04 16.05
CA LEU A 450 13.07 16.40 17.30
C LEU A 450 13.38 17.28 18.53
N SER A 451 14.52 17.97 18.56
CA SER A 451 14.84 18.93 19.62
C SER A 451 13.85 20.09 19.65
N ASN A 452 13.47 20.66 18.50
CA ASN A 452 12.43 21.71 18.44
C ASN A 452 11.05 21.17 18.87
N LEU A 453 10.72 19.92 18.51
CA LEU A 453 9.46 19.29 18.89
C LEU A 453 9.40 18.85 20.34
N THR A 454 10.53 18.62 21.02
CA THR A 454 10.58 18.18 22.42
C THR A 454 10.86 19.31 23.40
N ASP A 455 11.34 20.46 22.91
CA ASP A 455 11.57 21.68 23.69
C ASP A 455 10.32 22.11 24.48
N ARG A 456 10.52 22.67 25.68
CA ARG A 456 9.41 23.07 26.57
C ARG A 456 8.69 24.32 26.10
N GLU A 457 9.40 25.28 25.50
CA GLU A 457 8.83 26.57 25.10
C GLU A 457 8.38 26.55 23.63
N ARG A 458 9.25 26.07 22.73
CA ARG A 458 8.97 25.96 21.29
C ARG A 458 8.10 24.77 20.96
N GLY A 459 8.23 23.66 21.70
CA GLY A 459 7.58 22.40 21.38
C GLY A 459 6.06 22.48 21.48
N ASP A 460 5.49 23.17 22.48
CA ASP A 460 4.03 23.32 22.58
C ASP A 460 3.45 24.10 21.39
N LEU A 461 4.14 25.17 20.96
CA LEU A 461 3.77 25.94 19.78
C LEU A 461 3.78 25.07 18.51
N LEU A 462 4.88 24.34 18.29
CA LEU A 462 5.08 23.52 17.08
C LEU A 462 4.18 22.28 17.07
N ARG A 463 4.06 21.58 18.20
CA ARG A 463 3.13 20.45 18.38
C ARG A 463 1.69 20.89 18.22
N HIS A 464 1.29 22.08 18.67
CA HIS A 464 -0.05 22.61 18.41
C HIS A 464 -0.24 22.99 16.93
N TRP A 465 0.78 23.55 16.28
CA TRP A 465 0.73 23.95 14.87
C TRP A 465 0.63 22.75 13.93
N ILE A 466 1.36 21.67 14.23
CA ILE A 466 1.44 20.43 13.45
C ILE A 466 0.35 19.42 13.86
N ARG A 467 0.06 19.29 15.17
CA ARG A 467 -0.74 18.24 15.85
C ARG A 467 -0.15 16.83 15.70
N ARG A 468 -0.90 15.75 16.01
CA ARG A 468 -0.53 14.33 15.78
C ARG A 468 -0.58 13.92 14.29
N ASN A 469 -0.07 14.74 13.37
CA ASN A 469 -0.30 14.57 11.94
C ASN A 469 0.98 14.64 11.09
N PHE A 470 0.86 14.06 9.88
CA PHE A 470 1.72 14.27 8.72
C PHE A 470 2.06 15.73 8.46
N PHE A 471 3.31 16.03 8.14
CA PHE A 471 3.68 17.33 7.58
C PHE A 471 4.71 17.19 6.46
N THR A 472 4.48 17.92 5.37
CA THR A 472 5.49 18.11 4.33
C THR A 472 6.08 19.50 4.45
N ALA A 473 7.29 19.70 3.93
CA ALA A 473 7.87 21.03 3.86
C ALA A 473 6.96 22.00 3.07
N LEU A 474 6.23 21.49 2.06
CA LEU A 474 5.21 22.23 1.30
C LEU A 474 3.99 22.61 2.15
N ASN A 475 3.45 21.68 2.93
CA ASN A 475 2.29 21.94 3.79
C ASN A 475 2.62 23.00 4.85
N LEU A 476 3.79 22.90 5.47
CA LEU A 476 4.28 23.87 6.46
C LEU A 476 4.49 25.25 5.81
N SER A 477 5.14 25.30 4.65
CA SER A 477 5.33 26.53 3.86
C SER A 477 3.99 27.19 3.55
N TYR A 478 2.99 26.40 3.14
CA TYR A 478 1.64 26.87 2.86
C TYR A 478 0.94 27.43 4.11
N LYS A 479 0.92 26.67 5.22
CA LYS A 479 0.37 27.13 6.51
C LYS A 479 1.02 28.42 6.98
N LEU A 480 2.33 28.53 6.79
CA LEU A 480 3.10 29.72 7.13
C LEU A 480 2.74 30.92 6.25
N CYS A 481 2.60 30.73 4.93
CA CYS A 481 2.14 31.77 4.01
C CYS A 481 0.75 32.31 4.37
N TRP A 482 -0.15 31.45 4.84
CA TRP A 482 -1.47 31.89 5.32
C TRP A 482 -1.38 32.75 6.57
N ARG A 483 -0.57 32.32 7.55
CA ARG A 483 -0.29 33.09 8.77
C ARG A 483 0.34 34.46 8.45
N PHE A 484 1.30 34.50 7.52
CA PHE A 484 1.92 35.74 7.02
C PHE A 484 0.90 36.76 6.49
N LEU A 485 -0.22 36.30 5.92
CA LEU A 485 -1.29 37.15 5.39
C LEU A 485 -2.44 37.42 6.39
N GLY A 486 -2.27 36.97 7.65
CA GLY A 486 -3.27 37.08 8.70
C GLY A 486 -4.55 36.34 8.36
N LEU A 487 -4.43 35.23 7.63
CA LEU A 487 -5.54 34.36 7.30
C LEU A 487 -5.61 33.24 8.35
N PRO A 488 -6.83 32.89 8.82
CA PRO A 488 -6.98 31.75 9.71
C PRO A 488 -6.51 30.50 8.96
N VAL A 489 -5.57 29.78 9.55
CA VAL A 489 -5.24 28.42 9.10
C VAL A 489 -6.31 27.50 9.70
N ASP A 490 -6.66 26.41 9.02
CA ASP A 490 -7.75 25.47 9.39
C ASP A 490 -7.75 24.96 10.85
N ASN A 491 -6.69 25.22 11.62
CA ASN A 491 -6.64 24.99 13.07
C ASN A 491 -7.51 25.97 13.89
N ASP A 492 -7.82 27.16 13.35
CA ASP A 492 -8.58 28.23 14.01
C ASP A 492 -10.06 28.25 13.58
N ILE A 493 -10.41 27.45 12.57
CA ILE A 493 -11.75 27.39 12.00
C ILE A 493 -12.58 26.36 12.79
N LEU A 494 -13.41 26.87 13.70
CA LEU A 494 -14.53 26.12 14.28
C LEU A 494 -15.45 25.60 13.15
N GLU A 495 -16.10 24.46 13.38
CA GLU A 495 -17.11 23.88 12.48
C GLU A 495 -18.05 24.98 11.92
N GLY A 496 -17.88 25.41 10.65
CA GLY A 496 -18.83 26.39 10.10
C GLY A 496 -18.47 27.22 8.86
N THR A 497 -17.21 27.45 8.48
CA THR A 497 -16.94 28.35 7.34
C THR A 497 -16.82 27.61 6.00
N GLN A 498 -17.68 28.00 5.04
CA GLN A 498 -17.49 27.76 3.61
C GLN A 498 -16.10 28.27 3.18
N ALA A 499 -15.52 27.65 2.14
CA ALA A 499 -14.25 28.06 1.54
C ALA A 499 -14.16 29.59 1.44
N LEU A 500 -13.20 30.19 2.16
CA LEU A 500 -13.00 31.63 2.15
C LEU A 500 -12.65 32.07 0.71
N ASN A 501 -13.59 32.73 0.03
CA ASN A 501 -13.29 33.45 -1.21
C ASN A 501 -12.33 34.59 -0.87
N LEU A 502 -11.04 34.34 -1.05
CA LEU A 502 -9.99 35.31 -0.79
C LEU A 502 -10.10 36.48 -1.77
N PRO A 503 -10.03 37.75 -1.31
CA PRO A 503 -9.95 38.89 -2.20
C PRO A 503 -8.77 38.76 -3.17
N GLN A 504 -8.96 39.15 -4.45
CA GLN A 504 -7.96 38.99 -5.52
C GLN A 504 -6.54 39.47 -5.12
N ASN A 505 -6.43 40.56 -4.34
CA ASN A 505 -5.14 41.06 -3.85
C ASN A 505 -4.46 40.06 -2.90
N LYS A 506 -5.18 39.49 -1.93
CA LYS A 506 -4.64 38.48 -1.02
C LYS A 506 -4.28 37.19 -1.76
N THR A 507 -5.08 36.79 -2.76
CA THR A 507 -4.76 35.63 -3.61
C THR A 507 -3.46 35.86 -4.39
N LYS A 508 -3.26 37.05 -4.95
CA LYS A 508 -2.01 37.40 -5.65
C LYS A 508 -0.80 37.40 -4.71
N GLN A 509 -0.95 37.91 -3.50
CA GLN A 509 0.10 37.89 -2.47
C GLN A 509 0.43 36.46 -2.01
N LEU A 510 -0.59 35.62 -1.79
CA LEU A 510 -0.43 34.22 -1.44
C LEU A 510 0.33 33.46 -2.54
N ASN A 511 -0.10 33.59 -3.79
CA ASN A 511 0.57 32.94 -4.92
C ASN A 511 2.02 33.39 -5.07
N LYS A 512 2.31 34.67 -4.81
CA LYS A 512 3.69 35.19 -4.81
C LYS A 512 4.53 34.52 -3.72
N LEU A 513 4.03 34.46 -2.48
CA LEU A 513 4.77 33.81 -1.38
C LEU A 513 4.95 32.31 -1.62
N LEU A 514 3.91 31.61 -2.07
CA LEU A 514 3.99 30.18 -2.40
C LEU A 514 5.03 29.92 -3.50
N SER A 515 5.10 30.79 -4.52
CA SER A 515 6.10 30.65 -5.58
C SER A 515 7.55 30.76 -5.09
N LEU A 516 7.81 31.51 -4.00
CA LEU A 516 9.15 31.60 -3.41
C LEU A 516 9.54 30.29 -2.74
N PHE A 517 8.64 29.71 -1.96
CA PHE A 517 8.88 28.41 -1.31
C PHE A 517 8.94 27.29 -2.34
N ASP A 518 8.09 27.30 -3.37
CA ASP A 518 8.13 26.31 -4.46
C ASP A 518 9.49 26.31 -5.18
N GLN A 519 10.04 27.49 -5.46
CA GLN A 519 11.38 27.61 -6.05
C GLN A 519 12.49 27.15 -5.09
N LEU A 520 12.36 27.43 -3.78
CA LEU A 520 13.30 26.93 -2.77
C LEU A 520 13.28 25.38 -2.70
N HIS A 521 12.11 24.76 -2.82
CA HIS A 521 11.96 23.29 -2.81
C HIS A 521 12.49 22.63 -4.09
N ASP A 522 12.42 23.33 -5.23
CA ASP A 522 12.87 22.81 -6.53
C ASP A 522 14.39 22.90 -6.72
N GLN A 523 15.07 23.84 -6.05
CA GLN A 523 16.51 24.07 -6.16
C GLN A 523 17.29 23.51 -4.95
N ASP A 524 18.56 23.12 -5.15
CA ASP A 524 19.40 22.68 -4.03
C ASP A 524 19.96 23.89 -3.26
N ALA A 525 19.36 24.19 -2.11
CA ALA A 525 19.78 25.28 -1.23
C ALA A 525 21.27 25.21 -0.82
N LEU A 526 21.86 24.01 -0.71
CA LEU A 526 23.25 23.85 -0.27
C LEU A 526 24.27 24.24 -1.34
N ILE A 527 23.90 24.17 -2.62
CA ILE A 527 24.79 24.50 -3.76
C ILE A 527 24.28 25.67 -4.61
N MET A 528 23.17 26.31 -4.20
CA MET A 528 22.62 27.48 -4.87
C MET A 528 23.68 28.58 -5.01
N LEU A 529 23.93 29.00 -6.26
CA LEU A 529 24.85 30.10 -6.55
C LEU A 529 24.18 31.45 -6.22
N PRO A 530 24.97 32.45 -5.78
CA PRO A 530 24.44 33.80 -5.63
C PRO A 530 23.95 34.31 -6.98
N PRO A 531 22.75 34.93 -7.05
CA PRO A 531 22.30 35.52 -8.30
C PRO A 531 23.22 36.67 -8.70
N PRO A 532 23.40 36.92 -10.02
CA PRO A 532 24.41 37.82 -10.55
C PRO A 532 24.22 39.28 -10.12
N GLN A 533 23.00 39.67 -9.72
CA GLN A 533 22.68 41.02 -9.25
C GLN A 533 22.08 40.97 -7.84
N LYS A 534 22.70 41.72 -6.92
CA LYS A 534 22.22 41.96 -5.54
C LYS A 534 21.79 40.68 -4.80
N PRO A 535 22.72 39.73 -4.54
CA PRO A 535 22.40 38.42 -3.97
C PRO A 535 21.67 38.50 -2.62
N PHE A 536 21.98 39.48 -1.78
CA PHE A 536 21.33 39.65 -0.48
C PHE A 536 19.92 40.24 -0.55
N GLN A 537 19.49 40.74 -1.71
CA GLN A 537 18.11 41.19 -1.96
C GLN A 537 17.25 40.12 -2.62
N ASP A 538 17.82 38.95 -2.92
CA ASP A 538 17.07 37.82 -3.42
C ASP A 538 16.48 37.01 -2.25
N PRO A 539 15.14 36.89 -2.16
CA PRO A 539 14.49 36.22 -1.03
C PRO A 539 14.83 34.73 -0.93
N ILE A 540 15.07 34.05 -2.07
CA ILE A 540 15.28 32.60 -2.11
C ILE A 540 16.73 32.30 -1.71
N TYR A 541 17.69 33.03 -2.26
CA TYR A 541 19.10 32.91 -1.88
C TYR A 541 19.29 33.20 -0.38
N ARG A 542 18.57 34.19 0.17
CA ARG A 542 18.58 34.46 1.62
C ARG A 542 18.07 33.28 2.45
N LEU A 543 16.99 32.61 2.04
CA LEU A 543 16.53 31.37 2.72
C LEU A 543 17.55 30.23 2.59
N ALA A 544 18.20 30.11 1.42
CA ALA A 544 19.23 29.10 1.21
C ALA A 544 20.44 29.30 2.14
N LEU A 545 20.83 30.55 2.42
CA LEU A 545 21.85 30.86 3.43
C LEU A 545 21.42 30.44 4.83
N VAL A 546 20.17 30.72 5.22
CA VAL A 546 19.64 30.29 6.52
C VAL A 546 19.66 28.76 6.66
N ILE A 547 19.34 28.02 5.59
CA ILE A 547 19.45 26.54 5.59
C ILE A 547 20.90 26.08 5.82
N ARG A 548 21.89 26.75 5.22
CA ARG A 548 23.32 26.44 5.44
C ARG A 548 23.72 26.72 6.89
N ASP A 549 23.22 27.81 7.46
CA ASP A 549 23.49 28.18 8.86
C ASP A 549 22.83 27.20 9.86
N ILE A 550 21.62 26.70 9.55
CA ILE A 550 20.96 25.62 10.32
C ILE A 550 21.85 24.37 10.32
N LEU A 551 22.37 23.99 9.16
CA LEU A 551 23.22 22.82 9.03
C LEU A 551 24.57 23.00 9.76
N ALA A 552 25.19 24.18 9.64
CA ALA A 552 26.47 24.49 10.28
C ALA A 552 26.36 24.60 11.81
N GLY A 553 25.19 25.00 12.33
CA GLY A 553 24.94 25.13 13.77
C GLY A 553 24.94 23.80 14.54
N GLY A 554 24.68 22.68 13.86
CA GLY A 554 24.58 21.35 14.47
C GLY A 554 23.47 21.23 15.53
N ASP A 555 23.58 20.22 16.40
CA ASP A 555 22.60 19.91 17.47
C ASP A 555 22.68 20.87 18.68
N GLY A 556 23.42 21.98 18.55
CA GLY A 556 23.52 23.01 19.58
C GLY A 556 22.18 23.72 19.76
N THR A 557 21.72 23.83 21.01
CA THR A 557 20.44 24.48 21.35
C THR A 557 20.29 25.85 20.68
N HIS A 558 19.12 26.04 20.02
CA HIS A 558 18.58 27.29 19.49
C HIS A 558 19.64 28.30 18.98
N ASN A 559 20.07 28.14 17.72
CA ASN A 559 21.00 29.08 17.10
C ASN A 559 20.35 30.48 16.97
N GLN A 560 20.75 31.40 17.84
CA GLN A 560 20.21 32.76 17.87
C GLN A 560 20.43 33.52 16.55
N ALA A 561 21.51 33.22 15.83
CA ALA A 561 21.78 33.85 14.54
C ALA A 561 20.79 33.39 13.47
N VAL A 562 20.48 32.08 13.42
CA VAL A 562 19.44 31.52 12.53
C VAL A 562 18.08 32.13 12.85
N HIS A 563 17.71 32.17 14.13
CA HIS A 563 16.44 32.74 14.56
C HIS A 563 16.32 34.22 14.18
N GLN A 564 17.39 34.99 14.36
CA GLN A 564 17.42 36.40 13.94
C GLN A 564 17.34 36.55 12.42
N ALA A 565 18.05 35.72 11.64
CA ALA A 565 17.98 35.73 10.18
C ALA A 565 16.56 35.41 9.67
N CYS A 566 15.85 34.50 10.32
CA CYS A 566 14.43 34.23 10.05
C CYS A 566 13.55 35.47 10.31
N LYS A 567 13.76 36.17 11.44
CA LYS A 567 13.03 37.42 11.74
C LYS A 567 13.28 38.49 10.69
N ASP A 568 14.54 38.68 10.31
CA ASP A 568 14.94 39.68 9.32
C ASP A 568 14.31 39.36 7.96
N TRP A 569 14.35 38.09 7.54
CA TRP A 569 13.72 37.65 6.29
C TRP A 569 12.22 37.92 6.28
N ILE A 570 11.52 37.60 7.37
CA ILE A 570 10.07 37.85 7.49
C ILE A 570 9.78 39.34 7.35
N MET A 571 10.54 40.19 8.03
CA MET A 571 10.32 41.64 8.04
C MET A 571 10.63 42.31 6.69
N GLU A 572 11.59 41.77 5.94
CA GLU A 572 12.04 42.32 4.66
C GLU A 572 11.16 41.85 3.48
N PHE A 573 10.79 40.58 3.42
CA PHE A 573 10.20 39.96 2.23
C PHE A 573 8.71 39.66 2.32
N VAL A 574 8.11 39.65 3.52
CA VAL A 574 6.67 39.36 3.68
C VAL A 574 5.82 40.63 3.56
N PRO A 575 4.94 40.73 2.53
CA PRO A 575 4.18 41.94 2.29
C PRO A 575 3.21 42.26 3.44
N GLY A 576 3.31 43.47 4.01
CA GLY A 576 2.36 43.97 5.01
C GLY A 576 2.43 43.30 6.39
N ILE A 577 3.52 42.56 6.69
CA ILE A 577 3.65 41.77 7.91
C ILE A 577 3.48 42.59 9.20
N LYS A 578 3.96 43.84 9.24
CA LYS A 578 3.79 44.73 10.40
C LYS A 578 2.31 44.93 10.76
N ASN A 579 1.45 45.10 9.75
CA ASN A 579 0.01 45.25 9.95
C ASN A 579 -0.65 43.92 10.31
N THR A 580 -0.17 42.81 9.74
CA THR A 580 -0.66 41.47 10.09
C THR A 580 -0.38 41.15 11.57
N LEU A 581 0.83 41.40 12.05
CA LEU A 581 1.23 41.17 13.45
C LEU A 581 0.36 41.99 14.43
N ILE A 582 0.04 43.24 14.09
CA ILE A 582 -0.86 44.07 14.90
C ILE A 582 -2.27 43.45 14.98
N LYS A 583 -2.76 42.87 13.88
CA LYS A 583 -4.07 42.20 13.85
C LYS A 583 -4.07 40.88 14.62
N LEU A 584 -3.02 40.08 14.48
CA LEU A 584 -2.89 38.79 15.14
C LEU A 584 -2.63 38.91 16.66
N ALA A 585 -2.15 40.06 17.13
CA ALA A 585 -1.99 40.37 18.55
C ALA A 585 -3.32 40.69 19.27
N GLN A 586 -4.44 40.83 18.55
CA GLN A 586 -5.76 41.05 19.15
C GLN A 586 -6.35 39.72 19.63
N PRO A 587 -6.85 39.60 20.88
CA PRO A 587 -7.43 38.36 21.39
C PRO A 587 -8.68 37.97 20.61
N PRO A 588 -8.94 36.66 20.39
CA PRO A 588 -10.14 36.20 19.70
C PRO A 588 -11.41 36.62 20.46
N SER A 589 -12.46 36.98 19.72
CA SER A 589 -13.70 37.59 20.23
C SER A 589 -14.52 36.70 21.19
N SER A 590 -14.14 35.44 21.38
CA SER A 590 -14.82 34.48 22.24
C SER A 590 -13.92 33.27 22.55
N PRO A 591 -13.19 33.25 23.68
CA PRO A 591 -12.46 32.05 24.10
C PRO A 591 -13.46 31.00 24.62
N GLN A 592 -13.48 29.80 24.02
CA GLN A 592 -14.05 28.63 24.69
C GLN A 592 -13.12 28.25 25.83
N LYS A 593 -13.68 27.94 27.01
CA LYS A 593 -12.92 27.57 28.22
C LYS A 593 -12.07 26.32 27.94
N GLY A 594 -10.74 26.46 27.93
CA GLY A 594 -9.81 25.34 28.08
C GLY A 594 -8.79 25.15 26.95
N ASP A 595 -8.96 25.75 25.77
CA ASP A 595 -8.04 25.54 24.65
C ASP A 595 -6.90 26.58 24.61
N PHE A 596 -5.66 26.12 24.70
CA PHE A 596 -4.46 26.94 24.49
C PHE A 596 -4.28 27.22 22.99
N ILE A 597 -4.49 28.48 22.59
CA ILE A 597 -4.19 28.97 21.23
C ILE A 597 -2.96 29.89 21.32
N PRO A 598 -1.79 29.47 20.81
CA PRO A 598 -0.59 30.31 20.84
C PRO A 598 -0.79 31.60 20.02
N GLN A 599 -0.45 32.76 20.60
CA GLN A 599 -0.49 34.04 19.87
C GLN A 599 0.59 34.11 18.80
N ASP A 600 0.23 34.62 17.61
CA ASP A 600 1.18 34.78 16.51
C ASP A 600 1.95 36.11 16.63
N THR A 601 3.16 36.03 17.17
CA THR A 601 4.16 37.12 17.19
C THR A 601 5.25 36.91 16.12
N LEU A 602 6.06 37.94 15.85
CA LEU A 602 7.24 37.80 14.96
C LEU A 602 8.16 36.66 15.42
N ASP A 603 8.29 36.47 16.74
CA ASP A 603 9.10 35.40 17.32
C ASP A 603 8.52 34.01 17.01
N THR A 604 7.22 33.81 17.24
CA THR A 604 6.55 32.53 16.91
C THR A 604 6.52 32.24 15.41
N LEU A 605 6.47 33.26 14.55
CA LEU A 605 6.55 33.07 13.09
C LEU A 605 7.97 32.70 12.66
N ALA A 606 9.00 33.27 13.30
CA ALA A 606 10.38 32.89 13.06
C ALA A 606 10.68 31.45 13.51
N ILE A 607 10.15 31.00 14.66
CA ILE A 607 10.25 29.60 15.10
C ILE A 607 9.63 28.66 14.05
N ARG A 608 8.46 29.01 13.50
CA ARG A 608 7.79 28.21 12.47
C ARG A 608 8.55 28.21 11.14
N LEU A 609 9.17 29.33 10.77
CA LEU A 609 10.02 29.41 9.58
C LEU A 609 11.29 28.57 9.75
N GLU A 610 12.00 28.71 10.87
CA GLU A 610 13.17 27.89 11.23
C GLU A 610 12.83 26.40 11.17
N PHE A 611 11.72 25.99 11.80
CA PHE A 611 11.23 24.62 11.74
C PHE A 611 10.94 24.17 10.30
N THR A 612 10.25 25.00 9.51
CA THR A 612 9.95 24.69 8.10
C THR A 612 11.23 24.49 7.28
N LEU A 613 12.25 25.32 7.48
CA LEU A 613 13.54 25.22 6.79
C LEU A 613 14.32 23.97 7.21
N SER A 614 14.25 23.55 8.48
CA SER A 614 14.81 22.27 8.93
C SER A 614 14.14 21.08 8.23
N VAL A 615 12.82 21.14 8.01
CA VAL A 615 12.09 20.12 7.24
C VAL A 615 12.44 20.18 5.75
N VAL A 616 12.64 21.36 5.16
CA VAL A 616 13.17 21.49 3.78
C VAL A 616 14.54 20.79 3.65
N LEU A 617 15.44 21.02 4.63
CA LEU A 617 16.76 20.40 4.67
C LEU A 617 16.66 18.87 4.78
N LEU A 618 15.77 18.37 5.64
CA LEU A 618 15.50 16.94 5.75
C LEU A 618 14.99 16.37 4.41
N ASP A 619 13.93 16.94 3.84
CA ASP A 619 13.31 16.50 2.58
C ASP A 619 14.31 16.49 1.41
N ARG A 620 15.29 17.42 1.40
CA ARG A 620 16.38 17.43 0.41
C ARG A 620 17.33 16.26 0.60
N ASN A 621 17.86 16.08 1.81
CA ASN A 621 18.92 15.10 2.05
C ASN A 621 18.40 13.67 1.93
N ILE A 622 17.19 13.42 2.44
CA ILE A 622 16.58 12.09 2.43
C ILE A 622 16.37 11.55 1.01
N ARG A 623 16.05 12.42 0.04
CA ARG A 623 15.95 12.06 -1.38
C ARG A 623 17.27 11.55 -1.95
N ILE A 624 18.40 12.10 -1.51
CA ILE A 624 19.72 11.68 -1.95
C ILE A 624 20.10 10.36 -1.29
N VAL A 625 19.89 10.25 0.03
CA VAL A 625 20.12 8.99 0.76
C VAL A 625 19.38 7.83 0.08
N PHE A 626 18.12 8.07 -0.31
CA PHE A 626 17.24 7.02 -0.82
C PHE A 626 17.37 6.76 -2.32
N TYR A 627 17.40 7.79 -3.17
CA TYR A 627 17.44 7.58 -4.62
C TYR A 627 18.84 7.53 -5.21
N GLU A 628 19.84 8.05 -4.51
CA GLU A 628 21.24 7.93 -4.91
C GLU A 628 21.92 6.82 -4.10
N TRP A 629 21.16 5.84 -3.58
CA TRP A 629 21.68 4.73 -2.78
C TRP A 629 22.81 3.95 -3.47
N TYR A 630 22.76 3.85 -4.80
CA TYR A 630 23.82 3.24 -5.62
C TYR A 630 25.18 3.96 -5.51
N ASN A 631 25.22 5.19 -4.98
CA ASN A 631 26.45 5.93 -4.73
C ASN A 631 27.06 5.62 -3.36
N LYS A 632 26.41 4.85 -2.47
CA LYS A 632 26.97 4.50 -1.16
C LYS A 632 28.37 3.90 -1.25
N PRO A 633 29.20 4.00 -0.21
CA PRO A 633 30.48 3.29 -0.18
C PRO A 633 30.29 1.77 -0.32
N ASP A 634 31.15 1.11 -1.12
CA ASP A 634 31.09 -0.34 -1.39
C ASP A 634 31.21 -1.20 -0.12
N THR A 635 31.81 -0.65 0.94
CA THR A 635 32.01 -1.30 2.24
C THR A 635 30.80 -1.26 3.16
N VAL A 636 29.74 -0.51 2.82
CA VAL A 636 28.47 -0.51 3.58
C VAL A 636 27.72 -1.81 3.27
N ILE A 637 27.74 -2.76 4.20
CA ILE A 637 27.04 -4.06 4.11
C ILE A 637 25.82 -4.00 5.06
N THR A 638 24.79 -3.24 4.68
CA THR A 638 23.53 -3.23 5.43
C THR A 638 22.58 -4.30 4.87
N GLU A 639 22.03 -5.18 5.73
CA GLU A 639 20.86 -5.99 5.38
C GLU A 639 19.63 -5.12 5.09
N LEU A 640 19.65 -3.89 5.61
CA LEU A 640 18.53 -2.98 5.52
C LEU A 640 18.35 -2.41 4.12
N ASN A 641 19.37 -2.29 3.27
CA ASN A 641 19.16 -1.48 2.07
C ASN A 641 18.60 -2.14 0.82
N GLU A 642 18.49 -3.46 0.80
CA GLU A 642 17.62 -4.12 -0.17
C GLU A 642 16.16 -4.20 0.33
N PHE A 643 15.87 -3.89 1.61
CA PHE A 643 14.57 -4.23 2.23
C PHE A 643 13.88 -3.12 3.05
N SER A 644 14.55 -2.03 3.42
CA SER A 644 14.07 -1.12 4.48
C SER A 644 13.36 0.12 3.97
N LEU A 645 13.57 0.47 2.70
CA LEU A 645 12.70 1.37 1.94
C LEU A 645 11.91 0.61 0.88
N GLU A 646 12.32 -0.62 0.55
CA GLU A 646 11.64 -1.50 -0.39
C GLU A 646 10.40 -2.18 0.23
N ARG A 647 9.43 -1.39 0.68
CA ARG A 647 8.05 -1.79 0.40
C ARG A 647 7.77 -1.74 -1.10
N SER A 648 8.46 -0.88 -1.84
CA SER A 648 8.42 -0.85 -3.30
C SER A 648 9.57 -1.69 -3.90
N PRO A 649 9.30 -2.69 -4.74
CA PRO A 649 10.35 -3.47 -5.40
C PRO A 649 11.19 -2.60 -6.34
N GLY A 650 12.51 -2.55 -6.12
CA GLY A 650 13.42 -1.69 -6.91
C GLY A 650 13.31 -1.91 -8.42
N SER A 651 13.17 -3.16 -8.84
CA SER A 651 13.02 -3.53 -10.27
C SER A 651 11.78 -2.94 -10.96
N LEU A 652 10.76 -2.50 -10.21
CA LEU A 652 9.54 -1.90 -10.76
C LEU A 652 9.59 -0.36 -10.85
N LEU A 653 10.55 0.29 -10.17
CA LEU A 653 10.63 1.76 -10.09
C LEU A 653 10.82 2.43 -11.46
N ASP A 654 11.50 1.76 -12.38
CA ASP A 654 11.81 2.29 -13.72
C ASP A 654 10.81 1.82 -14.79
N ILE A 655 10.00 0.80 -14.46
CA ILE A 655 8.96 0.24 -15.34
C ILE A 655 7.64 0.99 -15.14
N LEU A 656 7.24 1.19 -13.87
CA LEU A 656 5.97 1.82 -13.55
C LEU A 656 6.01 3.33 -13.80
N PRO A 657 4.87 3.96 -14.14
CA PRO A 657 4.83 5.40 -14.37
C PRO A 657 5.07 6.20 -13.09
N LEU A 658 5.69 7.36 -13.25
CA LEU A 658 5.86 8.33 -12.17
C LEU A 658 4.53 9.04 -11.89
N PRO A 659 4.26 9.43 -10.63
CA PRO A 659 3.14 10.29 -10.32
C PRO A 659 3.27 11.64 -11.05
N PRO A 660 2.17 12.27 -11.47
CA PRO A 660 2.21 13.59 -12.12
C PRO A 660 2.79 14.66 -11.19
N THR A 661 2.61 14.50 -9.88
CA THR A 661 3.21 15.33 -8.82
C THR A 661 4.74 15.22 -8.74
N GLY A 662 5.36 14.29 -9.48
CA GLY A 662 6.72 13.84 -9.25
C GLY A 662 6.80 12.86 -8.07
N ARG A 663 7.99 12.31 -7.82
CA ARG A 663 8.21 11.46 -6.64
C ARG A 663 8.04 12.33 -5.37
N ARG A 664 7.14 11.95 -4.47
CA ARG A 664 6.86 12.71 -3.24
C ARG A 664 7.49 12.05 -2.02
N PHE A 665 8.03 12.90 -1.16
CA PHE A 665 8.43 12.56 0.20
C PHE A 665 7.67 13.45 1.16
N GLY A 666 7.28 12.88 2.28
CA GLY A 666 6.74 13.66 3.38
C GLY A 666 7.24 13.11 4.70
N THR A 667 7.41 14.01 5.66
CA THR A 667 7.89 13.66 6.99
C THR A 667 6.69 13.46 7.92
N TYR A 668 6.73 12.39 8.67
CA TYR A 668 5.71 11.99 9.62
C TYR A 668 6.27 12.12 11.02
N TYR A 669 5.59 12.84 11.89
CA TYR A 669 5.86 12.78 13.32
C TYR A 669 4.69 12.09 13.99
N ALA A 670 4.93 10.85 14.42
CA ALA A 670 3.98 10.11 15.22
C ALA A 670 4.43 10.20 16.68
N GLN A 671 3.62 10.87 17.49
CA GLN A 671 3.73 10.72 18.93
C GLN A 671 3.13 9.34 19.25
N ASN A 672 3.94 8.32 19.53
CA ASN A 672 3.47 7.00 19.96
C ASN A 672 2.94 7.10 21.39
N LEU A 673 1.86 7.83 21.56
CA LEU A 673 1.03 7.82 22.76
C LEU A 673 -0.14 6.88 22.47
N PRO A 674 -0.28 5.78 23.23
CA PRO A 674 -1.51 4.99 23.23
C PRO A 674 -2.71 5.93 23.34
N ILE A 675 -3.76 5.66 22.56
CA ILE A 675 -4.91 6.56 22.49
C ILE A 675 -5.53 6.62 23.90
N GLY A 676 -5.77 7.84 24.40
CA GLY A 676 -6.29 8.05 25.76
C GLY A 676 -5.25 8.23 26.88
N GLN A 677 -3.94 8.25 26.60
CA GLN A 677 -2.93 8.66 27.59
C GLN A 677 -2.57 10.16 27.50
N ASP A 678 -2.47 10.78 28.68
CA ASP A 678 -2.14 12.20 28.87
C ASP A 678 -0.68 12.52 28.47
N ILE A 679 -0.45 13.76 28.01
CA ILE A 679 0.85 14.27 27.53
C ILE A 679 1.97 14.05 28.57
N GLN A 680 1.65 14.04 29.87
CA GLN A 680 2.62 13.87 30.95
C GLN A 680 3.17 12.44 31.07
N ALA A 681 2.48 11.41 30.57
CA ALA A 681 2.96 10.03 30.57
C ALA A 681 4.03 9.75 29.49
N SER A 682 4.09 10.58 28.44
CA SER A 682 5.05 10.46 27.33
C SER A 682 6.52 10.59 27.74
N GLN A 683 6.81 11.27 28.86
CA GLN A 683 8.18 11.50 29.32
C GLN A 683 8.89 10.23 29.83
N LYS A 684 8.15 9.15 30.10
CA LYS A 684 8.70 7.88 30.59
C LYS A 684 8.98 6.85 29.49
N ASN A 685 8.57 7.10 28.24
CA ASN A 685 8.71 6.14 27.15
C ASN A 685 9.59 6.73 26.02
N PRO A 686 10.87 6.31 25.88
CA PRO A 686 11.77 6.81 24.84
C PRO A 686 11.25 6.61 23.40
N GLU A 687 10.39 5.61 23.19
CA GLU A 687 9.76 5.32 21.89
C GLU A 687 8.57 6.25 21.55
N ALA A 688 8.22 7.20 22.42
CA ALA A 688 7.06 8.08 22.25
C ALA A 688 7.23 9.14 21.14
N ASN A 689 8.45 9.40 20.66
CA ASN A 689 8.75 10.42 19.65
C ASN A 689 9.46 9.80 18.44
N THR A 690 8.69 9.23 17.52
CA THR A 690 9.23 8.63 16.29
C THR A 690 8.98 9.52 15.08
N LEU A 691 10.03 9.76 14.30
CA LEU A 691 9.91 10.33 12.97
C LEU A 691 9.82 9.19 11.95
N SER A 692 8.82 9.24 11.08
CA SER A 692 8.70 8.37 9.91
C SER A 692 8.80 9.22 8.64
N VAL A 693 9.03 8.58 7.50
CA VAL A 693 8.91 9.21 6.17
C VAL A 693 8.01 8.37 5.30
N PHE A 694 7.24 9.08 4.49
CA PHE A 694 6.43 8.51 3.43
C PHE A 694 7.10 8.72 2.09
N ALA A 695 7.09 7.68 1.26
CA ALA A 695 7.58 7.73 -0.10
C ALA A 695 6.48 7.32 -1.09
N TYR A 696 6.25 8.18 -2.10
CA TYR A 696 5.38 7.90 -3.24
C TYR A 696 6.16 7.98 -4.55
N PRO A 697 6.89 6.91 -4.93
CA PRO A 697 7.77 6.92 -6.09
C PRO A 697 7.07 6.63 -7.43
N ASN A 698 6.04 5.77 -7.46
CA ASN A 698 5.39 5.31 -8.70
C ASN A 698 3.88 5.07 -8.49
N ILE A 699 3.13 4.97 -9.59
CA ILE A 699 1.70 4.61 -9.61
C ILE A 699 1.57 3.07 -9.57
N GLY A 700 1.50 2.51 -8.37
CA GLY A 700 1.51 1.06 -8.12
C GLY A 700 0.43 0.28 -8.88
N ARG A 701 -0.82 0.78 -8.90
CA ARG A 701 -1.94 0.12 -9.60
C ARG A 701 -1.73 -0.20 -11.08
N VAL A 702 -0.82 0.50 -11.76
CA VAL A 702 -0.51 0.26 -13.17
C VAL A 702 0.11 -1.12 -13.39
N PHE A 703 0.79 -1.67 -12.37
CA PHE A 703 1.30 -3.04 -12.42
C PHE A 703 0.17 -4.04 -12.74
N VAL A 704 -1.00 -3.87 -12.13
CA VAL A 704 -2.14 -4.77 -12.29
C VAL A 704 -2.95 -4.41 -13.54
N THR A 705 -3.27 -3.13 -13.73
CA THR A 705 -4.15 -2.71 -14.83
C THR A 705 -3.49 -2.84 -16.20
N ARG A 706 -2.16 -2.83 -16.29
CA ARG A 706 -1.40 -3.00 -17.53
C ARG A 706 -0.47 -4.22 -17.52
N PHE A 707 -0.71 -5.21 -16.66
CA PHE A 707 0.17 -6.39 -16.56
C PHE A 707 0.32 -7.13 -17.90
N HIS A 708 -0.68 -7.10 -18.77
CA HIS A 708 -0.64 -7.72 -20.10
C HIS A 708 0.25 -6.99 -21.11
N GLU A 709 0.69 -5.77 -20.82
CA GLU A 709 1.52 -4.95 -21.73
C GLU A 709 2.65 -4.21 -20.98
N LEU A 710 2.96 -4.64 -19.77
CA LEU A 710 3.90 -3.97 -18.85
C LEU A 710 5.28 -3.70 -19.47
N PHE A 711 5.78 -4.63 -20.28
CA PHE A 711 7.08 -4.54 -20.96
C PHE A 711 6.98 -4.22 -22.46
N ARG A 712 5.77 -3.96 -22.98
CA ARG A 712 5.55 -3.76 -24.42
C ARG A 712 6.40 -2.63 -25.00
N ASP A 713 6.56 -1.54 -24.24
CA ASP A 713 7.36 -0.38 -24.64
C ASP A 713 8.88 -0.64 -24.63
N ILE A 714 9.34 -1.72 -23.97
CA ILE A 714 10.75 -2.07 -23.80
C ILE A 714 11.14 -3.25 -24.70
N GLU A 715 10.31 -4.30 -24.74
CA GLU A 715 10.61 -5.57 -25.42
C GLU A 715 9.85 -5.76 -26.73
N GLU A 716 8.95 -4.83 -27.09
CA GLU A 716 8.06 -4.90 -28.27
C GLU A 716 7.22 -6.19 -28.34
N LYS A 717 6.99 -6.82 -27.19
CA LYS A 717 6.21 -8.05 -27.03
C LYS A 717 5.10 -7.87 -26.02
N ASP A 718 3.97 -8.50 -26.30
CA ASP A 718 2.83 -8.52 -25.38
C ASP A 718 3.08 -9.54 -24.24
N GLY A 719 2.52 -9.21 -23.08
CA GLY A 719 2.52 -10.04 -21.88
C GLY A 719 1.46 -11.14 -21.93
N PRO A 720 1.18 -11.79 -20.79
CA PRO A 720 0.15 -12.81 -20.72
C PRO A 720 -1.25 -12.19 -20.81
N ASN A 721 -2.24 -12.99 -21.20
CA ASN A 721 -3.64 -12.56 -21.04
C ASN A 721 -3.92 -12.36 -19.54
N THR A 722 -4.75 -11.38 -19.18
CA THR A 722 -5.03 -11.05 -17.78
C THR A 722 -6.53 -11.04 -17.49
N LEU A 723 -6.96 -11.87 -16.54
CA LEU A 723 -8.35 -11.90 -16.06
C LEU A 723 -8.41 -11.21 -14.70
N LEU A 724 -9.16 -10.11 -14.61
CA LEU A 724 -9.37 -9.36 -13.38
C LEU A 724 -10.74 -9.76 -12.80
N LEU A 725 -10.76 -10.32 -11.60
CA LEU A 725 -11.99 -10.73 -10.91
C LEU A 725 -12.18 -9.93 -9.63
N SER A 726 -13.36 -9.34 -9.41
CA SER A 726 -13.65 -8.69 -8.12
C SER A 726 -15.13 -8.53 -7.78
N GLY A 727 -15.39 -8.52 -6.47
CA GLY A 727 -16.65 -8.28 -5.80
C GLY A 727 -17.21 -6.86 -5.93
N THR A 728 -16.31 -5.87 -5.95
CA THR A 728 -16.64 -4.44 -5.80
C THR A 728 -15.76 -3.54 -6.65
N SER A 729 -15.17 -4.06 -7.73
CA SER A 729 -14.30 -3.29 -8.64
C SER A 729 -15.07 -2.34 -9.56
N TRP A 730 -16.39 -2.45 -9.64
CA TRP A 730 -17.25 -1.49 -10.32
C TRP A 730 -17.92 -0.56 -9.31
N LEU A 731 -17.14 0.40 -8.79
CA LEU A 731 -17.62 1.52 -7.98
C LEU A 731 -17.07 2.81 -8.61
N PRO A 732 -17.60 3.31 -9.74
CA PRO A 732 -16.96 4.32 -10.58
C PRO A 732 -16.35 5.53 -9.85
N HIS A 733 -16.97 5.97 -8.75
CA HIS A 733 -16.48 7.10 -7.96
C HIS A 733 -15.47 6.74 -6.87
N SER A 734 -15.14 5.47 -6.58
CA SER A 734 -14.17 5.12 -5.53
C SER A 734 -12.73 5.12 -6.06
N SER A 735 -11.85 5.93 -5.46
CA SER A 735 -10.41 5.92 -5.73
C SER A 735 -9.72 4.63 -5.27
N ARG A 736 -10.29 3.93 -4.31
CA ARG A 736 -9.73 2.72 -3.70
C ARG A 736 -10.17 1.44 -4.41
N TRP A 737 -11.47 1.28 -4.63
CA TRP A 737 -12.04 0.02 -5.10
C TRP A 737 -12.17 -0.08 -6.61
N HIS A 738 -12.39 1.04 -7.30
CA HIS A 738 -12.62 1.00 -8.73
C HIS A 738 -11.35 0.61 -9.49
N ILE A 739 -11.51 -0.31 -10.43
CA ILE A 739 -10.46 -0.66 -11.39
C ILE A 739 -10.74 0.08 -12.69
N HIS A 740 -9.83 0.96 -13.10
CA HIS A 740 -9.95 1.77 -14.32
C HIS A 740 -9.66 0.98 -15.61
N VAL A 741 -10.21 -0.23 -15.72
CA VAL A 741 -10.15 -1.12 -16.89
C VAL A 741 -11.57 -1.34 -17.39
N PRO A 742 -11.84 -1.19 -18.71
CA PRO A 742 -13.16 -1.42 -19.28
C PRO A 742 -13.73 -2.78 -18.89
N LEU A 743 -15.01 -2.78 -18.52
CA LEU A 743 -15.70 -3.99 -18.11
C LEU A 743 -15.96 -4.88 -19.33
N HIS A 744 -15.68 -6.18 -19.20
CA HIS A 744 -15.95 -7.17 -20.24
C HIS A 744 -17.22 -7.96 -19.98
N GLY A 745 -17.60 -8.10 -18.71
CA GLY A 745 -18.86 -8.73 -18.34
C GLY A 745 -19.05 -8.82 -16.85
N ILE A 746 -20.17 -9.42 -16.46
CA ILE A 746 -20.53 -9.64 -15.07
C ILE A 746 -20.75 -11.12 -14.77
N LEU A 747 -20.59 -11.50 -13.51
CA LEU A 747 -21.11 -12.73 -12.94
C LEU A 747 -22.30 -12.38 -12.04
N ASP A 748 -23.50 -12.76 -12.48
CA ASP A 748 -24.71 -12.50 -11.70
C ASP A 748 -24.70 -13.30 -10.39
N PRO A 749 -25.15 -12.72 -9.26
CA PRO A 749 -25.48 -13.52 -8.08
C PRO A 749 -26.57 -14.54 -8.41
N SER A 750 -26.54 -15.69 -7.72
CA SER A 750 -27.64 -16.65 -7.83
C SER A 750 -28.97 -15.99 -7.41
N SER A 751 -30.08 -16.45 -7.98
CA SER A 751 -31.42 -15.95 -7.63
C SER A 751 -31.73 -16.07 -6.14
N THR A 752 -31.24 -17.12 -5.50
CA THR A 752 -31.32 -17.32 -4.04
C THR A 752 -30.61 -16.21 -3.27
N THR A 753 -29.42 -15.80 -3.70
CA THR A 753 -28.67 -14.70 -3.08
C THR A 753 -29.36 -13.36 -3.31
N GLN A 754 -29.89 -13.09 -4.50
CA GLN A 754 -30.64 -11.85 -4.76
C GLN A 754 -31.86 -11.71 -3.84
N ASN A 755 -32.66 -12.78 -3.73
CA ASN A 755 -33.83 -12.79 -2.84
C ASN A 755 -33.44 -12.61 -1.37
N ALA A 756 -32.36 -13.26 -0.94
CA ALA A 756 -31.87 -13.13 0.43
C ALA A 756 -31.42 -11.70 0.77
N ILE A 757 -30.76 -11.00 -0.17
CA ILE A 757 -30.38 -9.60 0.01
C ILE A 757 -31.61 -8.71 0.16
N ALA A 758 -32.64 -8.93 -0.65
CA ALA A 758 -33.89 -8.16 -0.58
C ALA A 758 -34.64 -8.36 0.75
N LEU A 759 -34.45 -9.51 1.41
CA LEU A 759 -35.01 -9.82 2.74
C LEU A 759 -34.15 -9.30 3.90
N SER A 760 -32.92 -8.85 3.65
CA SER A 760 -32.06 -8.28 4.70
C SER A 760 -32.57 -6.93 5.18
N THR A 761 -32.32 -6.61 6.46
CA THR A 761 -32.74 -5.34 7.07
C THR A 761 -31.53 -4.46 7.38
N PHE A 762 -31.69 -3.16 7.12
CA PHE A 762 -30.77 -2.13 7.58
C PHE A 762 -31.49 -1.20 8.56
N ALA A 763 -30.82 -0.75 9.61
CA ALA A 763 -31.37 0.21 10.56
C ALA A 763 -30.30 1.20 11.05
N TYR A 764 -30.70 2.44 11.31
CA TYR A 764 -29.87 3.44 11.96
C TYR A 764 -30.27 3.63 13.42
N LEU A 765 -29.40 3.24 14.36
CA LEU A 765 -29.70 3.21 15.80
C LEU A 765 -28.65 3.99 16.61
N PRO A 766 -28.58 5.33 16.49
CA PRO A 766 -27.67 6.13 17.28
C PRO A 766 -27.99 6.04 18.78
N GLN A 767 -26.95 5.95 19.61
CA GLN A 767 -27.10 5.93 21.07
C GLN A 767 -26.81 7.30 21.67
N ALA A 768 -27.44 7.62 22.80
CA ALA A 768 -27.19 8.84 23.56
C ALA A 768 -26.48 8.52 24.88
N GLY A 769 -25.58 9.43 25.28
CA GLY A 769 -24.88 9.35 26.57
C GLY A 769 -25.80 9.70 27.73
N LYS A 770 -25.25 9.62 28.96
CA LYS A 770 -25.98 9.99 30.20
C LYS A 770 -26.38 11.48 30.23
N ASP A 771 -25.69 12.31 29.46
CA ASP A 771 -25.95 13.73 29.25
C ASP A 771 -27.04 14.02 28.21
N GLY A 772 -27.60 12.97 27.58
CA GLY A 772 -28.61 13.09 26.52
C GLY A 772 -28.04 13.47 25.15
N ASN A 773 -26.72 13.64 25.02
CA ASN A 773 -26.09 13.95 23.75
C ASN A 773 -25.81 12.66 22.95
N PRO A 774 -25.92 12.69 21.61
CA PRO A 774 -25.58 11.54 20.78
C PRO A 774 -24.11 11.15 20.93
N ILE A 775 -23.85 9.85 21.15
CA ILE A 775 -22.50 9.30 21.28
C ILE A 775 -21.87 9.24 19.89
N ARG A 776 -20.81 10.03 19.72
CA ARG A 776 -20.05 10.13 18.48
C ARG A 776 -18.65 9.55 18.70
N ILE A 777 -18.34 8.44 18.05
CA ILE A 777 -16.99 7.84 18.11
C ILE A 777 -16.14 8.41 16.98
N SER A 778 -16.66 8.48 15.76
CA SER A 778 -15.90 8.92 14.60
C SER A 778 -15.84 10.44 14.46
N GLY A 779 -14.63 11.00 14.47
CA GLY A 779 -14.41 12.44 14.34
C GLY A 779 -13.13 12.91 15.03
N PRO A 780 -12.99 14.22 15.29
CA PRO A 780 -11.75 14.82 15.79
C PRO A 780 -11.42 14.53 17.27
N SER A 781 -12.20 13.68 17.96
CA SER A 781 -11.97 13.36 19.36
C SER A 781 -10.95 12.22 19.45
N GLU A 782 -9.79 12.49 20.06
CA GLU A 782 -8.72 11.50 20.33
C GLU A 782 -9.02 10.61 21.56
N LYS A 783 -10.29 10.55 21.97
CA LYS A 783 -10.72 9.88 23.20
C LYS A 783 -11.37 8.54 22.86
N LEU A 784 -10.99 7.49 23.59
CA LEU A 784 -11.64 6.18 23.55
C LEU A 784 -12.84 6.07 24.51
N GLU A 785 -13.01 7.05 25.39
CA GLU A 785 -14.13 7.16 26.34
C GLU A 785 -15.51 6.99 25.65
N PRO A 786 -15.77 7.57 24.45
CA PRO A 786 -17.03 7.35 23.72
C PRO A 786 -17.29 5.89 23.33
N VAL A 787 -16.25 5.09 23.07
CA VAL A 787 -16.39 3.66 22.76
C VAL A 787 -16.98 2.92 23.96
N GLN A 788 -16.44 3.18 25.16
CA GLN A 788 -16.93 2.54 26.38
C GLN A 788 -18.36 2.96 26.74
N GLN A 789 -18.67 4.26 26.60
CA GLN A 789 -20.03 4.77 26.80
C GLN A 789 -21.02 4.14 25.82
N LEU A 790 -20.61 3.96 24.56
CA LEU A 790 -21.46 3.30 23.58
C LEU A 790 -21.76 1.86 23.97
N ILE A 791 -20.74 1.10 24.39
CA ILE A 791 -20.88 -0.29 24.81
C ILE A 791 -21.80 -0.43 26.03
N GLU A 792 -21.74 0.50 26.98
CA GLU A 792 -22.68 0.55 28.12
C GLU A 792 -24.14 0.63 27.65
N MET A 793 -24.43 1.45 26.64
CA MET A 793 -25.79 1.62 26.11
C MET A 793 -26.21 0.46 25.19
N LEU A 794 -25.25 -0.15 24.49
CA LEU A 794 -25.52 -1.15 23.45
C LEU A 794 -25.74 -2.56 24.00
N HIS A 795 -25.14 -2.93 25.14
CA HIS A 795 -25.20 -4.31 25.64
C HIS A 795 -26.62 -4.91 25.80
N PRO A 796 -27.68 -4.18 26.21
CA PRO A 796 -29.03 -4.75 26.30
C PRO A 796 -29.64 -5.02 24.91
N LEU A 797 -29.29 -4.18 23.92
CA LEU A 797 -29.73 -4.35 22.53
C LEU A 797 -29.08 -5.58 21.89
N LEU A 798 -27.80 -5.83 22.16
CA LEU A 798 -27.12 -7.05 21.71
C LEU A 798 -27.76 -8.31 22.30
N GLN A 799 -28.15 -8.29 23.57
CA GLN A 799 -28.87 -9.40 24.20
C GLN A 799 -30.22 -9.67 23.53
N LYS A 800 -30.99 -8.61 23.24
CA LYS A 800 -32.28 -8.70 22.55
C LYS A 800 -32.12 -9.27 21.14
N GLU A 801 -31.10 -8.82 20.42
CA GLU A 801 -30.81 -9.31 19.06
C GLU A 801 -30.44 -10.80 19.06
N LEU A 802 -29.60 -11.26 20.00
CA LEU A 802 -29.28 -12.69 20.13
C LEU A 802 -30.55 -13.54 20.34
N THR A 803 -31.46 -13.11 21.23
CA THR A 803 -32.73 -13.79 21.45
C THR A 803 -33.63 -13.76 20.20
N SER A 804 -33.63 -12.64 19.46
CA SER A 804 -34.37 -12.52 18.20
C SER A 804 -33.85 -13.50 17.15
N LEU A 805 -32.53 -13.55 16.94
CA LEU A 805 -31.89 -14.47 16.00
C LEU A 805 -32.12 -15.94 16.38
N GLN A 806 -32.10 -16.26 17.68
CA GLN A 806 -32.42 -17.60 18.18
C GLN A 806 -33.87 -17.98 17.86
N ASN A 807 -34.83 -17.07 18.08
CA ASN A 807 -36.24 -17.29 17.74
C ASN A 807 -36.45 -17.44 16.23
N LEU A 808 -35.72 -16.65 15.42
CA LEU A 808 -35.73 -16.79 13.96
C LEU A 808 -35.18 -18.15 13.53
N GLY A 809 -34.12 -18.65 14.16
CA GLY A 809 -33.59 -19.99 13.92
C GLY A 809 -34.60 -21.12 14.21
N GLN A 810 -35.56 -20.89 15.10
CA GLN A 810 -36.64 -21.84 15.40
C GLN A 810 -37.85 -21.70 14.46
N THR A 811 -38.18 -20.47 14.05
CA THR A 811 -39.38 -20.17 13.26
C THR A 811 -39.17 -20.26 11.75
N ASP A 812 -37.97 -19.90 11.27
CA ASP A 812 -37.54 -20.00 9.88
C ASP A 812 -36.13 -20.61 9.79
N PRO A 813 -36.00 -21.91 10.08
CA PRO A 813 -34.71 -22.61 10.10
C PRO A 813 -34.04 -22.62 8.72
N THR A 814 -34.81 -22.50 7.63
CA THR A 814 -34.28 -22.42 6.27
C THR A 814 -33.28 -21.29 6.13
N TYR A 815 -33.52 -20.13 6.76
CA TYR A 815 -32.63 -18.98 6.66
C TYR A 815 -31.76 -18.76 7.90
N TRP A 816 -32.22 -19.14 9.09
CA TRP A 816 -31.64 -18.65 10.36
C TRP A 816 -31.09 -19.74 11.29
N GLU A 817 -31.21 -21.02 10.93
CA GLU A 817 -30.70 -22.12 11.77
C GLU A 817 -29.19 -21.97 12.05
N ASP A 818 -28.82 -22.04 13.34
CA ASP A 818 -27.46 -21.84 13.83
C ASP A 818 -26.79 -20.55 13.30
N ARG A 819 -27.53 -19.42 13.33
CA ARG A 819 -27.02 -18.09 12.93
C ARG A 819 -27.16 -17.01 14.01
N GLU A 820 -27.40 -17.42 15.24
CA GLU A 820 -27.49 -16.59 16.44
C GLU A 820 -26.13 -16.00 16.88
N ARG A 821 -25.43 -15.33 15.95
CA ARG A 821 -24.12 -14.71 16.18
C ARG A 821 -24.11 -13.28 15.65
N ILE A 822 -23.40 -12.41 16.37
CA ILE A 822 -23.29 -10.98 16.09
C ILE A 822 -21.83 -10.62 15.78
N LEU A 823 -21.64 -9.79 14.75
CA LEU A 823 -20.35 -9.21 14.41
C LEU A 823 -20.31 -7.71 14.76
N LEU A 824 -19.37 -7.30 15.63
CA LEU A 824 -19.15 -5.91 16.02
C LEU A 824 -17.91 -5.35 15.32
N LEU A 825 -18.09 -4.30 14.52
CA LEU A 825 -17.03 -3.71 13.70
C LEU A 825 -16.61 -2.32 14.20
N LEU A 826 -15.31 -2.16 14.44
CA LEU A 826 -14.63 -0.89 14.77
C LEU A 826 -13.51 -0.59 13.76
N ASN A 827 -12.81 0.54 13.89
CA ASN A 827 -11.77 0.93 12.92
C ASN A 827 -10.36 0.42 13.26
N SER A 828 -10.05 0.11 14.53
CA SER A 828 -8.71 -0.32 14.96
C SER A 828 -8.74 -1.45 16.01
N TYR A 829 -7.65 -2.20 16.11
CA TYR A 829 -7.49 -3.24 17.14
C TYR A 829 -7.58 -2.68 18.56
N GLU A 830 -7.02 -1.49 18.79
CA GLU A 830 -7.12 -0.79 20.08
C GLU A 830 -8.57 -0.45 20.45
N GLN A 831 -9.38 0.02 19.48
CA GLN A 831 -10.80 0.23 19.71
C GLN A 831 -11.53 -1.09 20.02
N CYS A 832 -11.14 -2.20 19.39
CA CYS A 832 -11.68 -3.53 19.66
C CYS A 832 -11.34 -4.03 21.06
N GLU A 833 -10.10 -3.85 21.53
CA GLU A 833 -9.67 -4.20 22.89
C GLU A 833 -10.49 -3.43 23.93
N TRP A 834 -10.61 -2.10 23.77
CA TRP A 834 -11.39 -1.27 24.67
C TRP A 834 -12.88 -1.63 24.67
N ALA A 835 -13.45 -1.90 23.50
CA ALA A 835 -14.83 -2.36 23.38
C ALA A 835 -15.02 -3.73 24.06
N PHE A 836 -14.08 -4.66 23.85
CA PHE A 836 -14.10 -5.99 24.44
C PHE A 836 -13.99 -5.95 25.97
N ASP A 837 -13.03 -5.21 26.52
CA ASP A 837 -12.84 -5.08 27.95
C ASP A 837 -14.08 -4.48 28.61
N ARG A 838 -14.63 -3.40 28.03
CA ARG A 838 -15.84 -2.79 28.58
C ARG A 838 -17.04 -3.73 28.48
N LEU A 839 -17.21 -4.43 27.36
CA LEU A 839 -18.32 -5.36 27.17
C LEU A 839 -18.22 -6.54 28.15
N ARG A 840 -17.01 -7.05 28.39
CA ARG A 840 -16.73 -8.09 29.38
C ARG A 840 -17.05 -7.63 30.80
N ASP A 841 -16.85 -6.36 31.12
CA ASP A 841 -17.14 -5.81 32.45
C ASP A 841 -18.63 -5.61 32.68
N VAL A 842 -19.36 -5.06 31.69
CA VAL A 842 -20.80 -4.79 31.83
C VAL A 842 -21.66 -6.05 31.62
N TRP A 843 -21.19 -7.02 30.85
CA TRP A 843 -21.94 -8.24 30.51
C TRP A 843 -21.48 -9.46 31.34
N VAL A 844 -21.53 -9.33 32.67
CA VAL A 844 -20.94 -10.28 33.62
C VAL A 844 -21.40 -11.73 33.43
N GLY A 845 -22.68 -11.95 33.11
CA GLY A 845 -23.26 -13.29 32.92
C GLY A 845 -22.90 -13.98 31.60
N ASN A 846 -22.43 -13.24 30.59
CA ASN A 846 -22.22 -13.74 29.23
C ASN A 846 -20.79 -13.51 28.71
N LYS A 847 -19.81 -13.30 29.59
CA LYS A 847 -18.40 -13.13 29.21
C LYS A 847 -17.89 -14.27 28.33
N SER A 848 -18.40 -15.49 28.54
CA SER A 848 -18.05 -16.68 27.77
C SER A 848 -18.49 -16.62 26.31
N LEU A 849 -19.40 -15.72 25.92
CA LEU A 849 -19.89 -15.58 24.55
C LEU A 849 -19.04 -14.65 23.67
N LEU A 850 -18.11 -13.91 24.27
CA LEU A 850 -17.32 -12.86 23.61
C LEU A 850 -15.98 -13.40 23.10
N LEU A 851 -15.53 -12.90 21.94
CA LEU A 851 -14.19 -13.15 21.43
C LEU A 851 -13.67 -11.92 20.65
N PRO A 852 -12.51 -11.34 21.03
CA PRO A 852 -11.85 -10.32 20.23
C PRO A 852 -10.94 -10.96 19.16
N LEU A 853 -10.78 -10.28 18.03
CA LEU A 853 -9.76 -10.61 17.05
C LEU A 853 -8.38 -10.14 17.55
N LYS A 854 -7.40 -11.03 17.60
CA LYS A 854 -6.03 -10.75 18.07
C LYS A 854 -5.19 -10.00 17.05
N ARG A 855 -4.20 -9.24 17.54
CA ARG A 855 -3.12 -8.71 16.71
C ARG A 855 -2.16 -9.85 16.31
N PRO A 856 -1.52 -9.76 15.13
CA PRO A 856 -0.59 -10.79 14.67
C PRO A 856 0.64 -11.02 15.57
N ASP A 857 1.04 -9.99 16.34
CA ASP A 857 2.29 -9.96 17.11
C ASP A 857 2.10 -10.20 18.62
N GLU A 858 0.87 -10.53 19.07
CA GLU A 858 0.57 -10.77 20.49
C GLU A 858 0.62 -12.26 20.86
N GLU A 859 1.48 -12.62 21.81
CA GLU A 859 1.60 -13.97 22.38
C GLU A 859 0.55 -14.26 23.48
N ASP A 860 -0.24 -13.26 23.89
CA ASP A 860 -1.14 -13.35 25.04
C ASP A 860 -2.41 -14.18 24.79
N THR A 861 -3.04 -14.68 25.86
CA THR A 861 -3.91 -15.89 25.81
C THR A 861 -5.36 -15.70 25.32
N TYR A 862 -5.95 -14.50 25.25
CA TYR A 862 -7.39 -14.32 25.00
C TYR A 862 -7.75 -13.72 23.62
N GLY A 863 -8.45 -14.48 22.75
CA GLY A 863 -8.90 -14.03 21.42
C GLY A 863 -8.64 -15.04 20.30
N ILE A 864 -9.06 -14.72 19.07
CA ILE A 864 -8.84 -15.55 17.87
C ILE A 864 -7.89 -14.86 16.90
N PHE A 865 -6.97 -15.62 16.30
CA PHE A 865 -6.12 -15.08 15.25
C PHE A 865 -6.91 -14.87 13.96
N ARG A 866 -6.42 -13.95 13.13
CA ARG A 866 -7.02 -13.67 11.83
C ARG A 866 -6.99 -14.89 10.89
N SER A 867 -5.99 -15.76 11.00
CA SER A 867 -5.90 -17.01 10.24
C SER A 867 -7.04 -17.98 10.56
N ASP A 868 -7.56 -17.95 11.79
CA ASP A 868 -8.46 -18.98 12.31
C ASP A 868 -9.91 -18.49 12.34
N ILE A 869 -10.18 -17.30 11.78
CA ILE A 869 -11.47 -16.64 11.89
C ILE A 869 -12.61 -17.42 11.22
N GLU A 870 -12.31 -18.24 10.21
CA GLU A 870 -13.27 -19.13 9.56
C GLU A 870 -13.87 -20.14 10.55
N ASP A 871 -13.10 -20.52 11.57
CA ASP A 871 -13.53 -21.46 12.60
C ASP A 871 -14.38 -20.83 13.70
N PHE A 872 -14.62 -19.50 13.67
CA PHE A 872 -15.35 -18.81 14.72
C PHE A 872 -16.68 -19.51 15.07
N ALA A 873 -17.39 -20.04 14.05
CA ALA A 873 -18.65 -20.76 14.24
C ALA A 873 -18.54 -21.98 15.17
N SER A 874 -17.38 -22.66 15.17
CA SER A 874 -17.09 -23.85 15.97
C SER A 874 -16.65 -23.55 17.41
N THR A 875 -16.31 -22.31 17.73
CA THR A 875 -15.79 -21.91 19.05
C THR A 875 -16.84 -21.87 20.16
N GLY A 876 -18.14 -21.99 19.80
CA GLY A 876 -19.28 -21.79 20.71
C GLY A 876 -19.52 -20.33 21.11
N LYS A 877 -18.67 -19.39 20.67
CA LYS A 877 -18.82 -17.95 20.90
C LYS A 877 -19.95 -17.39 20.03
N LYS A 878 -20.54 -16.28 20.49
CA LYS A 878 -21.70 -15.64 19.84
C LYS A 878 -21.40 -14.22 19.37
N ILE A 879 -20.40 -13.53 19.94
CA ILE A 879 -20.05 -12.16 19.55
C ILE A 879 -18.57 -12.09 19.18
N LEU A 880 -18.30 -11.69 17.94
CA LEU A 880 -16.96 -11.40 17.45
C LEU A 880 -16.75 -9.88 17.39
N ILE A 881 -15.69 -9.39 18.03
CA ILE A 881 -15.30 -7.98 18.00
C ILE A 881 -14.04 -7.86 17.15
N ALA A 882 -14.09 -7.07 16.08
CA ALA A 882 -12.94 -6.96 15.20
C ALA A 882 -12.87 -5.65 14.42
N PRO A 883 -11.65 -5.29 13.96
CA PRO A 883 -11.50 -4.18 13.03
C PRO A 883 -12.17 -4.52 11.70
N MET A 884 -12.90 -3.56 11.13
CA MET A 884 -13.61 -3.72 9.86
C MET A 884 -12.67 -4.16 8.72
N GLN A 885 -11.44 -3.67 8.70
CA GLN A 885 -10.46 -4.05 7.68
C GLN A 885 -9.91 -5.47 7.87
N ALA A 886 -9.98 -6.03 9.08
CA ALA A 886 -9.46 -7.36 9.40
C ALA A 886 -10.46 -8.48 9.07
N ILE A 887 -11.76 -8.20 9.17
CA ILE A 887 -12.87 -9.06 8.70
C ILE A 887 -13.28 -8.68 7.26
N GLY A 888 -12.34 -8.16 6.48
CA GLY A 888 -12.53 -7.87 5.07
C GLY A 888 -12.67 -9.14 4.22
N ARG A 889 -12.08 -9.13 3.04
CA ARG A 889 -12.19 -10.26 2.11
C ARG A 889 -11.28 -11.45 2.46
N GLY A 890 -11.48 -12.59 1.79
CA GLY A 890 -10.72 -13.83 2.02
C GLY A 890 -11.40 -14.89 2.89
N TYR A 891 -12.12 -14.53 3.95
CA TYR A 891 -12.58 -15.54 4.94
C TYR A 891 -14.00 -16.06 4.74
N ASN A 892 -14.20 -17.38 4.77
CA ASN A 892 -15.44 -18.17 4.76
C ASN A 892 -15.93 -18.57 6.16
N ILE A 893 -16.55 -17.64 6.89
CA ILE A 893 -17.12 -17.94 8.22
C ILE A 893 -18.52 -18.55 8.06
N LEU A 894 -18.58 -19.88 7.97
CA LEU A 894 -19.80 -20.65 7.71
C LEU A 894 -20.22 -21.48 8.94
N ASN A 895 -21.51 -21.73 9.07
CA ASN A 895 -22.07 -22.70 10.03
C ASN A 895 -21.97 -24.14 9.46
N PRO A 896 -22.31 -25.18 10.24
CA PRO A 896 -22.26 -26.58 9.79
C PRO A 896 -23.09 -26.89 8.55
N ASN A 897 -24.09 -26.05 8.23
CA ASN A 897 -24.95 -26.18 7.06
C ASN A 897 -24.36 -25.49 5.81
N GLY A 898 -23.14 -24.95 5.87
CA GLY A 898 -22.48 -24.25 4.76
C GLY A 898 -23.07 -22.86 4.47
N LYS A 899 -23.83 -22.28 5.41
CA LYS A 899 -24.41 -20.93 5.33
C LYS A 899 -23.62 -19.97 6.20
N ALA A 900 -23.76 -18.66 5.97
CA ALA A 900 -23.07 -17.65 6.78
C ALA A 900 -23.38 -17.80 8.28
N ALA A 901 -22.35 -17.88 9.12
CA ALA A 901 -22.53 -18.15 10.56
C ALA A 901 -23.15 -16.99 11.35
N PHE A 902 -22.99 -15.75 10.85
CA PHE A 902 -23.49 -14.54 11.49
C PHE A 902 -24.88 -14.17 10.96
N GLY A 903 -25.79 -13.83 11.88
CA GLY A 903 -27.12 -13.33 11.59
C GLY A 903 -27.21 -11.80 11.60
N ALA A 904 -26.37 -11.13 12.40
CA ALA A 904 -26.37 -9.67 12.51
C ALA A 904 -24.97 -9.04 12.52
N ILE A 905 -24.89 -7.79 12.07
CA ILE A 905 -23.67 -6.98 12.01
C ILE A 905 -23.92 -5.56 12.52
N TYR A 906 -23.00 -5.03 13.33
CA TYR A 906 -23.08 -3.69 13.92
C TYR A 906 -21.85 -2.87 13.53
N PHE A 907 -22.07 -1.76 12.83
CA PHE A 907 -21.05 -0.78 12.49
C PHE A 907 -20.98 0.27 13.60
N LEU A 908 -20.09 0.02 14.59
CA LEU A 908 -19.94 0.89 15.77
C LEU A 908 -19.20 2.19 15.44
N THR A 909 -18.41 2.19 14.38
CA THR A 909 -17.70 3.36 13.86
C THR A 909 -17.97 3.52 12.37
N ARG A 910 -17.80 4.74 11.85
CA ARG A 910 -17.77 4.96 10.41
C ARG A 910 -16.36 4.68 9.88
N PRO A 911 -16.20 3.97 8.76
CA PRO A 911 -14.89 3.78 8.17
C PRO A 911 -14.45 5.04 7.44
N MET A 912 -13.68 5.87 8.13
CA MET A 912 -13.12 7.09 7.56
C MET A 912 -11.60 6.99 7.62
N PRO A 913 -10.90 7.23 6.51
CA PRO A 913 -9.45 7.34 6.56
C PRO A 913 -9.04 8.51 7.46
N ALA A 914 -7.88 8.41 8.09
CA ALA A 914 -7.38 9.53 8.87
C ALA A 914 -7.25 10.77 7.94
N PRO A 915 -7.57 11.99 8.42
CA PRO A 915 -7.47 13.23 7.63
C PRO A 915 -6.08 13.52 6.98
N ALA A 916 -5.07 12.71 7.29
CA ALA A 916 -3.70 12.82 6.80
C ALA A 916 -3.13 11.46 6.32
N ASP A 917 -3.99 10.51 5.98
CA ASP A 917 -3.59 9.22 5.42
C ASP A 917 -3.06 9.42 3.98
N THR A 918 -1.73 9.38 3.83
CA THR A 918 -1.08 9.59 2.54
C THR A 918 -1.30 8.46 1.55
N GLN A 919 -1.62 7.25 2.00
CA GLN A 919 -1.96 6.16 1.08
C GLN A 919 -3.27 6.46 0.36
N VAL A 920 -4.23 7.07 1.06
CA VAL A 920 -5.49 7.51 0.46
C VAL A 920 -5.25 8.66 -0.52
N LEU A 921 -4.41 9.64 -0.16
CA LEU A 921 -4.03 10.73 -1.07
C LEU A 921 -3.32 10.19 -2.33
N ALA A 922 -2.43 9.21 -2.18
CA ALA A 922 -1.75 8.56 -3.30
C ALA A 922 -2.72 7.78 -4.18
N ALA A 923 -3.66 7.02 -3.61
CA ALA A 923 -4.67 6.28 -4.35
C ALA A 923 -5.60 7.20 -5.15
N GLU A 924 -6.02 8.32 -4.56
CA GLU A 924 -6.79 9.37 -5.23
C GLU A 924 -6.00 9.99 -6.38
N MET A 925 -4.73 10.34 -6.15
CA MET A 925 -3.87 10.89 -7.19
C MET A 925 -3.64 9.88 -8.33
N ASN A 926 -3.45 8.60 -8.01
CA ASN A 926 -3.33 7.51 -8.98
C ASN A 926 -4.58 7.45 -9.87
N ARG A 927 -5.78 7.50 -9.28
CA ARG A 927 -7.05 7.52 -10.01
C ARG A 927 -7.15 8.73 -10.95
N LEU A 928 -6.99 9.94 -10.43
CA LEU A 928 -7.13 11.16 -11.21
C LEU A 928 -6.14 11.20 -12.37
N THR A 929 -4.92 10.70 -12.15
CA THR A 929 -3.94 10.54 -13.22
C THR A 929 -4.51 9.67 -14.35
N LEU A 930 -5.03 8.48 -14.03
CA LEU A 930 -5.58 7.59 -15.05
C LEU A 930 -6.80 8.19 -15.78
N GLU A 931 -7.62 9.00 -15.10
CA GLU A 931 -8.75 9.72 -15.71
C GLU A 931 -8.28 10.85 -16.63
N TRP A 932 -7.33 11.69 -16.19
CA TRP A 932 -6.79 12.78 -16.99
C TRP A 932 -6.11 12.30 -18.26
N PHE A 933 -5.39 11.18 -18.21
CA PHE A 933 -4.74 10.60 -19.39
C PHE A 933 -5.74 9.97 -20.37
N LYS A 934 -6.94 9.57 -19.92
CA LYS A 934 -8.01 9.09 -20.81
C LYS A 934 -8.78 10.24 -21.46
N ASP A 935 -8.95 11.35 -20.75
CA ASP A 935 -9.68 12.52 -21.26
C ASP A 935 -8.79 13.41 -22.15
N THR A 936 -8.74 13.08 -23.44
CA THR A 936 -8.01 13.85 -24.47
C THR A 936 -8.57 15.25 -24.71
N SER A 937 -9.76 15.58 -24.16
CA SER A 937 -10.38 16.90 -24.33
C SER A 937 -9.76 17.98 -23.43
N LEU A 938 -9.05 17.56 -22.36
CA LEU A 938 -8.46 18.48 -21.38
C LEU A 938 -7.52 19.49 -22.06
N PRO A 939 -7.56 20.78 -21.66
CA PRO A 939 -6.72 21.83 -22.26
C PRO A 939 -5.23 21.51 -22.25
N VAL A 940 -4.77 20.80 -21.22
CA VAL A 940 -3.37 20.39 -21.08
C VAL A 940 -2.87 19.58 -22.29
N TRP A 941 -3.71 18.74 -22.89
CA TRP A 941 -3.31 17.90 -24.02
C TRP A 941 -3.23 18.66 -25.35
N LYS A 942 -3.81 19.88 -25.42
CA LYS A 942 -3.82 20.75 -26.60
C LYS A 942 -2.54 21.57 -26.77
N ARG A 943 -1.64 21.59 -25.77
CA ARG A 943 -0.34 22.26 -25.90
C ARG A 943 0.50 21.63 -27.03
N PRO A 944 1.32 22.40 -27.76
CA PRO A 944 2.11 21.85 -28.85
C PRO A 944 3.32 21.02 -28.35
N VAL A 945 3.94 21.43 -27.24
CA VAL A 945 5.20 20.85 -26.75
C VAL A 945 4.95 19.92 -25.56
N LEU A 946 5.54 18.73 -25.59
CA LEU A 946 5.39 17.71 -24.54
C LEU A 946 5.81 18.22 -23.14
N TYR A 947 6.89 19.00 -23.07
CA TYR A 947 7.35 19.62 -21.83
C TYR A 947 6.28 20.49 -21.18
N GLU A 948 5.65 21.39 -21.96
CA GLU A 948 4.58 22.27 -21.47
C GLU A 948 3.37 21.46 -20.97
N LYS A 949 3.01 20.38 -21.67
CA LYS A 949 1.95 19.44 -21.21
C LYS A 949 2.27 18.93 -19.81
N PHE A 950 3.47 18.40 -19.60
CA PHE A 950 3.86 17.83 -18.30
C PHE A 950 3.97 18.88 -17.20
N CYS A 951 4.43 20.10 -17.50
CA CYS A 951 4.45 21.20 -16.53
C CYS A 951 3.03 21.59 -16.08
N ASP A 952 2.09 21.70 -17.01
CA ASP A 952 0.69 21.99 -16.71
C ASP A 952 0.06 20.85 -15.89
N VAL A 953 0.22 19.57 -16.29
CA VAL A 953 -0.25 18.41 -15.51
C VAL A 953 0.35 18.39 -14.10
N ARG A 954 1.66 18.65 -13.96
CA ARG A 954 2.33 18.64 -12.65
C ARG A 954 1.84 19.77 -11.75
N ARG A 955 1.56 20.95 -12.31
CA ARG A 955 0.99 22.08 -11.57
C ARG A 955 -0.39 21.70 -11.03
N ASP A 956 -1.26 21.19 -11.89
CA ASP A 956 -2.64 20.84 -11.53
C ASP A 956 -2.66 19.69 -10.50
N ALA A 957 -1.80 18.68 -10.67
CA ALA A 957 -1.60 17.60 -9.69
C ALA A 957 -1.11 18.10 -8.33
N THR A 958 -0.17 19.05 -8.34
CA THR A 958 0.39 19.63 -7.10
C THR A 958 -0.63 20.48 -6.38
N GLU A 959 -1.43 21.26 -7.11
CA GLU A 959 -2.53 22.04 -6.53
C GLU A 959 -3.60 21.13 -5.91
N HIS A 960 -3.97 20.06 -6.62
CA HIS A 960 -4.91 19.05 -6.12
C HIS A 960 -4.39 18.37 -4.85
N TRP A 961 -3.14 17.89 -4.85
CA TRP A 961 -2.51 17.29 -3.67
C TRP A 961 -2.53 18.25 -2.47
N ARG A 962 -2.19 19.53 -2.69
CA ARG A 962 -2.24 20.56 -1.63
C ARG A 962 -3.65 20.78 -1.10
N LYS A 963 -4.68 20.75 -1.96
CA LYS A 963 -6.09 20.86 -1.53
C LYS A 963 -6.47 19.62 -0.70
N ALA A 964 -6.03 18.45 -1.13
CA ALA A 964 -6.34 17.18 -0.49
C ALA A 964 -5.75 17.04 0.92
N GLU A 965 -4.50 17.50 1.14
CA GLU A 965 -3.88 17.54 2.47
C GLU A 965 -4.59 18.46 3.49
N ARG A 966 -5.49 19.35 3.04
CA ARG A 966 -6.24 20.27 3.90
C ARG A 966 -7.57 19.69 4.38
N ARG A 967 -8.01 18.54 3.87
CA ARG A 967 -9.32 17.96 4.17
C ARG A 967 -9.37 17.47 5.63
N ARG A 968 -10.46 17.80 6.34
CA ARG A 968 -10.66 17.37 7.74
C ARG A 968 -12.03 16.81 8.03
N PHE A 969 -13.06 17.48 7.54
CA PHE A 969 -14.45 17.12 7.85
C PHE A 969 -15.22 16.73 6.61
N TYR A 970 -16.12 15.76 6.75
CA TYR A 970 -17.03 15.32 5.68
C TYR A 970 -17.75 16.50 4.99
N ARG A 971 -18.28 17.44 5.79
CA ARG A 971 -18.99 18.63 5.29
C ARG A 971 -18.11 19.59 4.49
N GLN A 972 -16.79 19.54 4.65
CA GLN A 972 -15.84 20.38 3.92
C GLN A 972 -15.37 19.74 2.60
N LEU A 973 -15.66 18.45 2.40
CA LEU A 973 -15.35 17.79 1.14
C LEU A 973 -16.16 18.40 0.00
N ASP A 974 -15.50 18.56 -1.15
CA ASP A 974 -16.10 19.10 -2.36
C ASP A 974 -17.24 18.21 -2.87
N HIS A 975 -18.34 18.85 -3.26
CA HIS A 975 -19.53 18.18 -3.73
C HIS A 975 -20.16 18.99 -4.86
N ASN A 976 -19.73 18.67 -6.08
CA ASN A 976 -20.29 19.25 -7.28
C ASN A 976 -21.04 18.18 -8.08
N LYS A 977 -22.38 18.22 -8.04
CA LYS A 977 -23.26 17.29 -8.79
C LYS A 977 -23.08 17.41 -10.32
N LEU A 978 -22.48 18.51 -10.81
CA LEU A 978 -22.26 18.77 -12.23
C LEU A 978 -20.85 18.38 -12.71
N GLN A 979 -19.92 18.06 -11.80
CA GLN A 979 -18.61 17.55 -12.18
C GLN A 979 -18.72 16.06 -12.51
N THR A 980 -18.52 15.73 -13.78
CA THR A 980 -18.57 14.36 -14.29
C THR A 980 -17.28 13.56 -14.04
N GLN A 981 -16.22 14.20 -13.53
CA GLN A 981 -14.89 13.58 -13.39
C GLN A 981 -14.59 13.09 -11.96
N TYR A 982 -14.69 13.94 -10.93
CA TYR A 982 -14.37 13.56 -9.54
C TYR A 982 -15.13 14.43 -8.52
N SER A 983 -15.69 13.80 -7.48
CA SER A 983 -16.20 14.48 -6.28
C SER A 983 -15.65 13.79 -5.04
N GLU A 984 -15.07 14.57 -4.13
CA GLU A 984 -14.48 14.08 -2.87
C GLU A 984 -15.52 13.37 -2.00
N ARG A 985 -16.76 13.89 -1.96
CA ARG A 985 -17.85 13.23 -1.22
C ARG A 985 -18.29 11.94 -1.89
N TYR A 986 -18.47 11.91 -3.21
CA TYR A 986 -18.82 10.67 -3.91
C TYR A 986 -17.72 9.62 -3.81
N ASP A 987 -16.46 10.03 -3.78
CA ASP A 987 -15.35 9.12 -3.54
C ASP A 987 -15.41 8.48 -2.16
N LEU A 988 -15.55 9.28 -1.10
CA LEU A 988 -15.70 8.75 0.23
C LEU A 988 -16.97 7.90 0.37
N SER A 989 -18.12 8.35 -0.15
CA SER A 989 -19.38 7.61 -0.13
C SER A 989 -19.30 6.27 -0.87
N ALA A 990 -18.71 6.23 -2.06
CA ALA A 990 -18.51 4.99 -2.82
C ALA A 990 -17.49 4.07 -2.15
N THR A 991 -16.42 4.63 -1.57
CA THR A 991 -15.42 3.87 -0.83
C THR A 991 -16.01 3.24 0.43
N THR A 992 -16.81 4.00 1.19
CA THR A 992 -17.57 3.50 2.34
C THR A 992 -18.59 2.44 1.93
N ALA A 993 -19.34 2.65 0.83
CA ALA A 993 -20.25 1.64 0.28
C ALA A 993 -19.54 0.31 0.02
N GLY A 994 -18.35 0.35 -0.59
CA GLY A 994 -17.53 -0.84 -0.83
C GLY A 994 -17.21 -1.61 0.45
N TYR A 995 -16.84 -0.92 1.54
CA TYR A 995 -16.60 -1.57 2.84
C TYR A 995 -17.85 -2.23 3.41
N ILE A 996 -19.01 -1.55 3.36
CA ILE A 996 -20.28 -2.08 3.86
C ILE A 996 -20.73 -3.30 3.04
N ILE A 997 -20.70 -3.21 1.70
CA ILE A 997 -21.05 -4.32 0.80
C ILE A 997 -20.17 -5.54 1.06
N GLN A 998 -18.86 -5.34 1.27
CA GLN A 998 -17.93 -6.44 1.55
C GLN A 998 -18.21 -7.10 2.91
N ALA A 999 -18.47 -6.30 3.94
CA ALA A 999 -18.79 -6.79 5.28
C ALA A 999 -20.13 -7.54 5.30
N CYS A 1000 -21.18 -6.96 4.73
CA CYS A 1000 -22.49 -7.60 4.57
C CYS A 1000 -22.43 -8.86 3.69
N GLY A 1001 -21.58 -8.87 2.66
CA GLY A 1001 -21.33 -10.03 1.81
C GLY A 1001 -20.90 -11.30 2.58
N ARG A 1002 -20.28 -11.15 3.76
CA ARG A 1002 -19.93 -12.27 4.63
C ARG A 1002 -21.15 -12.92 5.27
N LEU A 1003 -22.21 -12.15 5.50
CA LEU A 1003 -23.46 -12.61 6.11
C LEU A 1003 -24.46 -13.16 5.08
N LEU A 1004 -24.21 -12.97 3.79
CA LEU A 1004 -25.09 -13.40 2.69
C LEU A 1004 -24.79 -14.79 2.13
N ARG A 1005 -23.68 -15.42 2.55
CA ARG A 1005 -23.23 -16.68 1.98
C ARG A 1005 -24.21 -17.82 2.24
N GLY A 1006 -24.44 -18.62 1.20
CA GLY A 1006 -25.50 -19.63 1.18
C GLY A 1006 -26.88 -19.08 0.83
N GLY A 1007 -26.98 -17.79 0.43
CA GLY A 1007 -28.23 -17.16 0.02
C GLY A 1007 -29.17 -16.95 1.20
N VAL A 1008 -28.68 -16.34 2.27
CA VAL A 1008 -29.43 -16.12 3.52
C VAL A 1008 -29.47 -14.63 3.91
N PRO A 1009 -30.58 -14.12 4.48
CA PRO A 1009 -30.73 -12.73 4.90
C PRO A 1009 -29.92 -12.40 6.16
N PHE A 1010 -29.77 -11.11 6.47
CA PHE A 1010 -29.09 -10.63 7.68
C PHE A 1010 -29.71 -9.33 8.21
N HIS A 1011 -29.35 -8.97 9.46
CA HIS A 1011 -29.64 -7.65 10.04
C HIS A 1011 -28.37 -6.80 10.15
N ALA A 1012 -28.43 -5.54 9.70
CA ALA A 1012 -27.31 -4.60 9.76
C ALA A 1012 -27.67 -3.28 10.45
N TYR A 1013 -26.84 -2.89 11.42
CA TYR A 1013 -27.10 -1.73 12.27
C TYR A 1013 -25.98 -0.70 12.18
N PHE A 1014 -26.32 0.55 11.86
CA PHE A 1014 -25.43 1.70 11.91
C PHE A 1014 -25.59 2.41 13.26
N ILE A 1015 -24.54 2.43 14.09
CA ILE A 1015 -24.67 2.85 15.50
C ILE A 1015 -24.04 4.22 15.79
N ASP A 1016 -22.95 4.58 15.11
CA ASP A 1016 -22.27 5.85 15.38
C ASP A 1016 -23.16 7.07 15.01
N ALA A 1017 -23.28 8.05 15.90
CA ALA A 1017 -23.94 9.32 15.59
C ALA A 1017 -23.30 10.04 14.39
N ALA A 1018 -22.03 9.73 14.07
CA ALA A 1018 -21.32 10.31 12.92
C ALA A 1018 -21.84 9.88 11.53
N TRP A 1019 -22.67 8.84 11.43
CA TRP A 1019 -23.28 8.39 10.17
C TRP A 1019 -24.30 9.40 9.63
N ALA A 1020 -25.15 9.94 10.53
CA ALA A 1020 -26.18 10.94 10.24
C ALA A 1020 -26.28 11.96 11.41
N PRO A 1021 -25.34 12.92 11.50
CA PRO A 1021 -25.13 13.75 12.70
C PRO A 1021 -26.28 14.66 13.10
N LEU A 1022 -27.06 15.19 12.16
CA LEU A 1022 -28.22 16.04 12.44
C LEU A 1022 -29.40 15.19 12.90
N TYR A 1023 -29.64 14.06 12.22
CA TYR A 1023 -30.71 13.13 12.61
C TYR A 1023 -30.50 12.59 14.03
N ALA A 1024 -29.26 12.22 14.38
CA ALA A 1024 -28.93 11.75 15.72
C ALA A 1024 -29.23 12.79 16.81
N ARG A 1025 -29.08 14.09 16.51
CA ARG A 1025 -29.37 15.19 17.46
C ARG A 1025 -30.86 15.49 17.56
N GLN A 1026 -31.61 15.38 16.47
CA GLN A 1026 -33.05 15.70 16.41
C GLN A 1026 -33.78 14.70 15.50
N PRO A 1027 -34.21 13.53 16.02
CA PRO A 1027 -34.84 12.48 15.22
C PRO A 1027 -36.24 12.86 14.70
N LEU A 1028 -36.94 13.76 15.39
CA LEU A 1028 -38.32 14.16 15.07
C LEU A 1028 -38.34 15.26 13.99
N GLY A 1029 -38.51 14.84 12.73
CA GLY A 1029 -38.91 15.73 11.62
C GLY A 1029 -37.79 16.30 10.76
N PHE A 1030 -36.52 15.99 11.03
CA PHE A 1030 -35.39 16.42 10.20
C PHE A 1030 -34.99 15.33 9.21
N LYS A 1031 -34.87 15.68 7.94
CA LYS A 1031 -34.28 14.82 6.91
C LYS A 1031 -32.80 15.15 6.74
N GLU A 1032 -31.99 14.13 6.51
CA GLU A 1032 -30.56 14.28 6.27
C GLU A 1032 -30.27 14.29 4.78
N THR A 1033 -29.35 15.16 4.37
CA THR A 1033 -28.94 15.29 2.98
C THR A 1033 -27.55 14.67 2.77
N PRO A 1034 -27.18 14.29 1.53
CA PRO A 1034 -25.81 13.87 1.19
C PRO A 1034 -24.72 14.89 1.57
N GLN A 1035 -25.08 16.16 1.77
CA GLN A 1035 -24.14 17.20 2.20
C GLN A 1035 -23.78 17.10 3.69
N THR A 1036 -24.67 16.52 4.49
CA THR A 1036 -24.57 16.50 5.96
C THR A 1036 -24.37 15.10 6.52
N SER A 1037 -24.80 14.06 5.81
CA SER A 1037 -24.78 12.64 6.21
C SER A 1037 -24.04 11.77 5.19
N LEU A 1038 -23.05 11.02 5.67
CA LEU A 1038 -22.33 10.03 4.86
C LEU A 1038 -23.25 8.85 4.49
N LEU A 1039 -24.17 8.49 5.39
CA LEU A 1039 -25.16 7.44 5.13
C LEU A 1039 -26.09 7.84 3.97
N ALA A 1040 -26.58 9.09 3.97
CA ALA A 1040 -27.38 9.62 2.86
C ALA A 1040 -26.57 9.67 1.54
N GLY A 1041 -25.32 10.13 1.58
CA GLY A 1041 -24.45 10.17 0.39
C GLY A 1041 -24.12 8.77 -0.15
N MET A 1042 -23.97 7.76 0.72
CA MET A 1042 -23.80 6.36 0.32
C MET A 1042 -25.04 5.82 -0.41
N MET A 1043 -26.24 6.13 0.11
CA MET A 1043 -27.47 5.73 -0.54
C MET A 1043 -27.66 6.46 -1.89
N GLU A 1044 -27.39 7.77 -1.96
CA GLU A 1044 -27.47 8.54 -3.22
C GLU A 1044 -26.58 7.94 -4.31
N ILE A 1045 -25.31 7.64 -3.99
CA ILE A 1045 -24.36 7.17 -4.99
C ILE A 1045 -24.69 5.75 -5.48
N LEU A 1046 -25.20 4.87 -4.61
CA LEU A 1046 -25.64 3.55 -5.03
C LEU A 1046 -26.93 3.62 -5.86
N SER A 1047 -27.86 4.52 -5.51
CA SER A 1047 -29.05 4.81 -6.33
C SER A 1047 -28.70 5.39 -7.71
N LEU A 1048 -27.61 6.13 -7.84
CA LEU A 1048 -27.10 6.57 -9.13
C LEU A 1048 -26.57 5.40 -9.95
N TYR A 1049 -25.85 4.46 -9.32
CA TYR A 1049 -25.26 3.31 -10.01
C TYR A 1049 -26.29 2.35 -10.59
N VAL A 1050 -27.41 2.11 -9.91
CA VAL A 1050 -28.47 1.21 -10.40
C VAL A 1050 -29.22 1.73 -11.62
N GLN A 1051 -28.97 2.98 -12.06
CA GLN A 1051 -29.47 3.48 -13.34
C GLN A 1051 -28.72 2.87 -14.54
N ASP A 1052 -27.52 2.33 -14.32
CA ASP A 1052 -26.73 1.61 -15.30
C ASP A 1052 -27.04 0.10 -15.23
N PRO A 1053 -27.17 -0.63 -16.36
CA PRO A 1053 -27.43 -2.07 -16.35
C PRO A 1053 -26.44 -2.89 -15.52
N ILE A 1054 -25.16 -2.48 -15.47
CA ILE A 1054 -24.12 -3.12 -14.67
C ILE A 1054 -24.40 -2.88 -13.18
N GLY A 1055 -24.71 -1.64 -12.82
CA GLY A 1055 -24.98 -1.27 -11.43
C GLY A 1055 -26.27 -1.89 -10.90
N GLU A 1056 -27.31 -2.02 -11.72
CA GLU A 1056 -28.54 -2.72 -11.36
C GLU A 1056 -28.26 -4.19 -11.05
N ALA A 1057 -27.50 -4.88 -11.91
CA ALA A 1057 -27.16 -6.28 -11.69
C ALA A 1057 -26.29 -6.52 -10.44
N LEU A 1058 -25.38 -5.59 -10.12
CA LEU A 1058 -24.46 -5.73 -8.99
C LEU A 1058 -25.05 -5.25 -7.65
N PHE A 1059 -25.83 -4.16 -7.67
CA PHE A 1059 -26.23 -3.43 -6.48
C PHE A 1059 -27.75 -3.28 -6.30
N GLY A 1060 -28.58 -3.61 -7.30
CA GLY A 1060 -30.03 -3.42 -7.25
C GLY A 1060 -30.67 -3.99 -5.98
N ALA A 1061 -30.33 -5.25 -5.64
CA ALA A 1061 -30.87 -5.92 -4.45
C ALA A 1061 -30.47 -5.22 -3.14
N ILE A 1062 -29.21 -4.80 -2.98
CA ILE A 1062 -28.76 -4.13 -1.75
C ILE A 1062 -29.30 -2.71 -1.65
N VAL A 1063 -29.45 -2.01 -2.78
CA VAL A 1063 -30.07 -0.69 -2.85
C VAL A 1063 -31.55 -0.76 -2.45
N GLN A 1064 -32.26 -1.79 -2.88
CA GLN A 1064 -33.65 -2.02 -2.47
C GLN A 1064 -33.76 -2.21 -0.94
N ALA A 1065 -32.87 -3.01 -0.35
CA ALA A 1065 -32.82 -3.21 1.10
C ALA A 1065 -32.45 -1.92 1.86
N LEU A 1066 -31.46 -1.17 1.37
CA LEU A 1066 -31.02 0.10 1.96
C LEU A 1066 -32.08 1.22 1.81
N SER A 1067 -32.85 1.23 0.72
CA SER A 1067 -33.91 2.23 0.50
C SER A 1067 -35.03 2.12 1.53
N ASN A 1068 -35.20 0.94 2.14
CA ASN A 1068 -36.15 0.65 3.22
C ASN A 1068 -35.48 0.64 4.61
N ILE A 1069 -34.36 1.36 4.76
CA ILE A 1069 -33.66 1.46 6.04
C ILE A 1069 -34.60 1.94 7.17
N GLN A 1070 -34.62 1.21 8.27
CA GLN A 1070 -35.43 1.54 9.44
C GLN A 1070 -34.80 2.69 10.22
N ASP A 1071 -35.65 3.54 10.80
CA ASP A 1071 -35.27 4.66 11.66
C ASP A 1071 -34.34 5.69 11.00
N PHE A 1072 -34.42 5.84 9.68
CA PHE A 1072 -33.71 6.87 8.91
C PHE A 1072 -34.49 7.26 7.64
N THR A 1073 -34.57 8.55 7.33
CA THR A 1073 -35.21 9.04 6.08
C THR A 1073 -34.35 10.12 5.43
N PRO A 1074 -33.65 9.81 4.32
CA PRO A 1074 -32.84 10.79 3.59
C PRO A 1074 -33.69 11.76 2.75
N GLU A 1075 -33.10 12.91 2.40
CA GLU A 1075 -33.59 13.90 1.43
C GLU A 1075 -32.51 14.15 0.38
N TYR A 1076 -32.85 13.96 -0.91
CA TYR A 1076 -31.89 13.92 -2.04
C TYR A 1076 -31.87 15.19 -2.89
#